data_AF-A0A847HJI3-F1
#
_entry.id   AF-A0A847HJI3-F1
#
_cell.length_a   1.000
_cell.length_b   1.000
_cell.length_c   1.000
_cell.angle_alpha   90.00
_cell.angle_beta   90.00
_cell.angle_gamma   90.00
#
_symmetry.space_group_name_H-M   'P 1'
#
loop_
_entity.id
_entity.type
_entity.pdbx_description
1 polymer ?
#
loop_
_entity_poly.entity_id
_entity_poly.type
_entity_poly.pdbx_seq_one_letter_code
_entity_poly.pdbx_strand_id
1 'polypeptide(L)'
;MKFYSTRKNSFQQSGAEGLLLMLAAVPFIFSQTSAGMWQIVTATLASILCLGATWYILRQPDFGKLLAGISATICIIALWPDITGHPATALSAAVVYIFALYSLSDFTSALRLNRSSDEVELGLQRTRWAAIALMGISIASFLIVRQLSPVSSTALLFITATAQILSILWSIYQQSNFHKLFCILLNSLTFLATFYMMNHGLVWLGSLMIGASLLLFLPKSAYIDESQGNWWDIFVNHPARATMVTFLLLCLSGTFLLFLPGAAAHKPIALIDAAFTAVSAVCITGLIVLDTPNDFSFLGQAFILLLIQLGGLGIMTVTTVAMHAFGRRLSLKQAKVLKSTFNSEHDNLVSSLIQIIKFTAFSETLGAAILAILFYRTGLTAGDAVWRGIFTSISAFCNAGFALQTDSLIPFQDNPYILHCVAMLIMVGGLAPAVVLLIPSWLRGQSISVAAKMALFTTAALLFLGTLFFLVFEWNGVLSGLSATNKLHNAWFQSVTLRTAGFNSVDITNVLGPTFLIMICLMFIGGSPGGTAGGVKTTTFGVLIATFWACALGYDEITIKNKRVVPETVYKAVTTVVAGMFVLLSVILMLEATQLTGLRELIFEATSALGTVGLSLGATNRLDGIGKIIIMLAMFAGRIGPVTLFTLLSRERSANAQHCLDARINLT
;
A
#
# COMPACT_ATOMS: atom_id res chain seq x y z
N MET A 1 3.57 36.87 12.74
CA MET A 1 3.74 35.47 12.29
C MET A 1 5.07 34.83 12.68
N LYS A 2 6.24 35.47 12.53
CA LYS A 2 7.55 34.89 12.93
C LYS A 2 7.61 34.48 14.42
N PHE A 3 7.11 35.31 15.34
CA PHE A 3 7.07 34.99 16.78
C PHE A 3 6.21 33.77 17.15
N TYR A 4 5.11 33.53 16.42
CA TYR A 4 4.28 32.34 16.63
C TYR A 4 4.96 31.07 16.09
N SER A 5 5.73 31.18 15.00
CA SER A 5 6.47 30.04 14.45
C SER A 5 7.65 29.61 15.33
N THR A 6 8.38 30.55 15.95
CA THR A 6 9.45 30.23 16.90
C THR A 6 8.92 29.63 18.20
N ARG A 7 7.77 30.12 18.71
CA ARG A 7 7.07 29.49 19.86
C ARG A 7 6.66 28.05 19.56
N LYS A 8 6.09 27.79 18.38
CA LYS A 8 5.62 26.45 17.99
C LYS A 8 6.74 25.42 17.89
N ASN A 9 7.92 25.83 17.40
CA ASN A 9 9.10 24.97 17.35
C ASN A 9 9.69 24.72 18.76
N SER A 10 9.71 25.72 19.65
CA SER A 10 10.20 25.53 21.03
C SER A 10 9.28 24.61 21.84
N PHE A 11 7.96 24.66 21.60
CA PHE A 11 7.01 23.74 22.22
C PHE A 11 7.12 22.32 21.65
N GLN A 12 7.29 22.12 20.33
CA GLN A 12 7.52 20.77 19.78
C GLN A 12 8.69 20.02 20.43
N GLN A 13 9.71 20.74 20.90
CA GLN A 13 10.84 20.17 21.65
C GLN A 13 10.50 19.83 23.11
N SER A 14 9.44 20.38 23.71
CA SER A 14 9.16 20.24 25.17
C SER A 14 8.51 18.92 25.62
N GLY A 15 8.25 17.99 24.71
CA GLY A 15 7.63 16.69 25.02
C GLY A 15 8.59 15.58 25.49
N ALA A 16 9.87 15.89 25.70
CA ALA A 16 10.89 14.92 26.10
C ALA A 16 10.58 14.18 27.41
N GLU A 17 9.86 14.81 28.34
CA GLU A 17 9.45 14.16 29.59
C GLU A 17 8.52 12.96 29.37
N GLY A 18 7.56 13.08 28.44
CA GLY A 18 6.64 11.98 28.12
C GLY A 18 7.37 10.80 27.48
N LEU A 19 8.38 11.08 26.66
CA LEU A 19 9.23 10.05 26.04
C LEU A 19 10.14 9.37 27.08
N LEU A 20 10.80 10.15 27.95
CA LEU A 20 11.68 9.61 28.98
C LEU A 20 10.95 8.77 30.03
N LEU A 21 9.72 9.15 30.40
CA LEU A 21 8.86 8.34 31.28
C LEU A 21 8.59 6.94 30.71
N MET A 22 8.36 6.85 29.39
CA MET A 22 8.10 5.57 28.72
C MET A 22 9.39 4.74 28.58
N LEU A 23 10.52 5.38 28.30
CA LEU A 23 11.81 4.71 28.16
C LEU A 23 12.33 4.12 29.48
N ALA A 24 11.88 4.62 30.63
CA ALA A 24 12.33 4.15 31.94
C ALA A 24 12.09 2.64 32.17
N ALA A 25 11.09 2.02 31.54
CA ALA A 25 10.78 0.60 31.74
C ALA A 25 11.28 -0.32 30.59
N VAL A 26 11.90 0.24 29.55
CA VAL A 26 12.52 -0.52 28.45
C VAL A 26 13.55 -1.56 28.92
N PRO A 27 14.46 -1.27 29.88
CA PRO A 27 15.43 -2.26 30.36
C PRO A 27 14.79 -3.53 30.96
N PHE A 28 13.56 -3.44 31.46
CA PHE A 28 12.82 -4.57 32.06
C PHE A 28 11.98 -5.35 31.04
N ILE A 29 11.62 -4.74 29.92
CA ILE A 29 10.84 -5.38 28.86
C ILE A 29 11.69 -6.37 28.07
N PHE A 30 12.96 -6.02 27.84
CA PHE A 30 13.86 -6.80 26.99
C PHE A 30 14.85 -7.65 27.75
N SER A 31 14.89 -7.59 29.09
CA SER A 31 15.70 -8.51 29.89
C SER A 31 14.99 -9.87 30.01
N GLN A 32 15.67 -10.94 29.62
CA GLN A 32 15.14 -12.30 29.68
C GLN A 32 15.00 -12.81 31.13
N THR A 33 14.21 -13.86 31.34
CA THR A 33 13.93 -14.49 32.65
C THR A 33 15.16 -15.09 33.34
N SER A 34 16.26 -15.30 32.62
CA SER A 34 17.56 -15.76 33.14
C SER A 34 18.57 -14.61 33.34
N ALA A 35 18.08 -13.38 33.55
CA ALA A 35 18.94 -12.24 33.74
C ALA A 35 19.82 -12.40 35.00
N GLY A 36 21.14 -12.31 34.82
CA GLY A 36 22.08 -12.32 35.93
C GLY A 36 21.82 -11.16 36.88
N MET A 37 22.18 -11.30 38.16
CA MET A 37 21.97 -10.27 39.19
C MET A 37 22.49 -8.88 38.74
N TRP A 38 23.59 -8.86 37.98
CA TRP A 38 24.16 -7.64 37.40
C TRP A 38 23.25 -6.96 36.37
N GLN A 39 22.54 -7.70 35.50
CA GLN A 39 21.63 -7.11 34.52
C GLN A 39 20.44 -6.41 35.19
N ILE A 40 19.91 -7.00 36.27
CA ILE A 40 18.82 -6.39 37.05
C ILE A 40 19.31 -5.11 37.73
N VAL A 41 20.53 -5.11 38.30
CA VAL A 41 21.15 -3.91 38.89
C VAL A 41 21.40 -2.82 37.84
N THR A 42 21.86 -3.17 36.63
CA THR A 42 22.05 -2.19 35.56
C THR A 42 20.72 -1.67 35.01
N ALA A 43 19.70 -2.53 34.89
CA ALA A 43 18.37 -2.15 34.44
C ALA A 43 17.69 -1.19 35.43
N THR A 44 17.69 -1.53 36.72
CA THR A 44 17.18 -0.66 37.80
C THR A 44 17.89 0.70 37.82
N LEU A 45 19.22 0.71 37.69
CA LEU A 45 19.99 1.94 37.67
C LEU A 45 19.69 2.80 36.42
N ALA A 46 19.56 2.18 35.25
CA ALA A 46 19.14 2.87 34.02
C ALA A 46 17.75 3.51 34.16
N SER A 47 16.80 2.80 34.77
CA SER A 47 15.45 3.29 35.03
C SER A 47 15.42 4.47 35.99
N ILE A 48 16.18 4.40 37.10
CA ILE A 48 16.28 5.51 38.08
C ILE A 48 16.86 6.76 37.42
N LEU A 49 17.92 6.61 36.61
CA LEU A 49 18.52 7.72 35.89
C LEU A 49 17.58 8.30 34.83
N CYS A 50 16.76 7.48 34.17
CA CYS A 50 15.76 7.93 33.19
C CYS A 50 14.64 8.75 33.87
N LEU A 51 14.17 8.29 35.03
CA LEU A 51 13.20 9.05 35.86
C LEU A 51 13.82 10.36 36.38
N GLY A 52 15.08 10.32 36.81
CA GLY A 52 15.83 11.53 37.18
C GLY A 52 15.96 12.51 36.01
N ALA A 53 16.28 12.02 34.80
CA ALA A 53 16.36 12.84 33.59
C ALA A 53 15.01 13.50 33.29
N THR A 54 13.91 12.76 33.41
CA THR A 54 12.55 13.30 33.26
C THR A 54 12.30 14.48 34.20
N TRP A 55 12.69 14.37 35.47
CA TRP A 55 12.47 15.42 36.46
C TRP A 55 13.30 16.69 36.21
N TYR A 56 14.54 16.51 35.74
CA TYR A 56 15.50 17.61 35.58
C TYR A 56 15.49 18.26 34.20
N ILE A 57 15.00 17.61 33.14
CA ILE A 57 15.14 18.11 31.75
C ILE A 57 14.49 19.48 31.51
N LEU A 58 13.41 19.82 32.22
CA LEU A 58 12.79 21.15 32.15
C LEU A 58 13.32 22.16 33.19
N ARG A 59 14.01 21.69 34.24
CA ARG A 59 14.54 22.56 35.32
C ARG A 59 15.99 22.97 35.05
N GLN A 60 16.81 22.00 34.63
CA GLN A 60 18.22 22.13 34.30
C GLN A 60 18.50 21.27 33.06
N PRO A 61 18.34 21.82 31.84
CA PRO A 61 18.31 21.03 30.61
C PRO A 61 19.63 20.30 30.34
N ASP A 62 20.78 20.91 30.65
CA ASP A 62 22.08 20.29 30.42
C ASP A 62 22.33 19.12 31.37
N PHE A 63 21.88 19.23 32.62
CA PHE A 63 21.94 18.13 33.59
C PHE A 63 20.97 16.99 33.25
N GLY A 64 19.76 17.32 32.78
CA GLY A 64 18.77 16.34 32.32
C GLY A 64 19.23 15.57 31.07
N LYS A 65 19.86 16.25 30.10
CA LYS A 65 20.46 15.59 28.92
C LYS A 65 21.58 14.62 29.30
N LEU A 66 22.44 15.04 30.23
CA LEU A 66 23.53 14.21 30.73
C LEU A 66 22.97 12.93 31.39
N LEU A 67 21.96 13.06 32.26
CA LEU A 67 21.28 11.92 32.87
C LEU A 67 20.62 10.99 31.84
N ALA A 68 19.95 11.54 30.82
CA ALA A 68 19.32 10.76 29.76
C ALA A 68 20.35 10.01 28.90
N GLY A 69 21.47 10.66 28.56
CA GLY A 69 22.58 10.02 27.84
C GLY A 69 23.20 8.88 28.64
N ILE A 70 23.46 9.09 29.93
CA ILE A 70 23.98 8.03 30.81
C ILE A 70 22.97 6.88 30.91
N SER A 71 21.68 7.15 31.10
CA SER A 71 20.63 6.11 31.11
C SER A 71 20.62 5.29 29.82
N ALA A 72 20.71 5.93 28.65
CA ALA A 72 20.76 5.25 27.36
C ALA A 72 21.99 4.34 27.21
N THR A 73 23.17 4.79 27.66
CA THR A 73 24.39 3.95 27.65
C THR A 73 24.26 2.74 28.57
N ILE A 74 23.69 2.91 29.76
CA ILE A 74 23.53 1.81 30.73
C ILE A 74 22.45 0.82 30.28
N CYS A 75 21.43 1.29 29.54
CA CYS A 75 20.44 0.43 28.90
C CYS A 75 21.09 -0.51 27.87
N ILE A 76 22.01 -0.01 27.04
CA ILE A 76 22.77 -0.86 26.10
C ILE A 76 23.64 -1.88 26.81
N ILE A 77 24.28 -1.47 27.91
CA ILE A 77 25.12 -2.36 28.72
C ILE A 77 24.26 -3.50 29.30
N ALA A 78 23.03 -3.20 29.77
CA ALA A 78 22.09 -4.20 30.26
C ALA A 78 21.62 -5.17 29.15
N LEU A 79 21.43 -4.66 27.93
CA LEU A 79 21.04 -5.39 26.72
C LEU A 79 22.18 -6.12 26.00
N TRP A 80 23.42 -5.98 26.48
CA TRP A 80 24.61 -6.48 25.79
C TRP A 80 24.55 -7.98 25.45
N PRO A 81 24.12 -8.88 26.35
CA PRO A 81 24.02 -10.31 26.03
C PRO A 81 23.05 -10.60 24.88
N ASP A 82 21.91 -9.90 24.84
CA ASP A 82 20.89 -10.07 23.80
C ASP A 82 21.30 -9.48 22.44
N ILE A 83 22.10 -8.40 22.45
CA ILE A 83 22.70 -7.80 21.25
C ILE A 83 23.71 -8.76 20.62
N THR A 84 24.51 -9.46 21.43
CA THR A 84 25.50 -10.42 20.92
C THR A 84 24.89 -11.71 20.38
N GLY A 85 23.68 -12.08 20.82
CA GLY A 85 22.99 -13.31 20.44
C GLY A 85 22.21 -13.24 19.12
N HIS A 86 21.74 -12.05 18.71
CA HIS A 86 20.91 -11.88 17.52
C HIS A 86 21.28 -10.63 16.67
N PRO A 87 21.59 -10.77 15.37
CA PRO A 87 21.99 -9.63 14.54
C PRO A 87 20.87 -8.61 14.31
N ALA A 88 19.60 -9.06 14.33
CA ALA A 88 18.44 -8.17 14.19
C ALA A 88 18.24 -7.27 15.42
N THR A 89 18.49 -7.78 16.63
CA THR A 89 18.40 -6.99 17.87
C THR A 89 19.54 -5.97 17.92
N ALA A 90 20.75 -6.36 17.50
CA ALA A 90 21.89 -5.45 17.37
C ALA A 90 21.62 -4.29 16.41
N LEU A 91 21.09 -4.55 15.21
CA LEU A 91 20.75 -3.50 14.25
C LEU A 91 19.68 -2.56 14.82
N SER A 92 18.63 -3.11 15.43
CA SER A 92 17.55 -2.30 16.02
C SER A 92 18.03 -1.43 17.17
N ALA A 93 18.86 -1.97 18.07
CA ALA A 93 19.43 -1.25 19.20
C ALA A 93 20.38 -0.13 18.72
N ALA A 94 21.19 -0.39 17.69
CA ALA A 94 22.09 0.60 17.11
C ALA A 94 21.33 1.77 16.46
N VAL A 95 20.28 1.49 15.68
CA VAL A 95 19.43 2.54 15.06
C VAL A 95 18.75 3.38 16.13
N VAL A 96 18.17 2.75 17.16
CA VAL A 96 17.51 3.44 18.27
C VAL A 96 18.50 4.30 19.06
N TYR A 97 19.72 3.81 19.30
CA TYR A 97 20.75 4.54 20.04
C TYR A 97 21.29 5.74 19.27
N ILE A 98 21.59 5.58 17.98
CA ILE A 98 22.02 6.68 17.10
C ILE A 98 20.92 7.73 17.04
N PHE A 99 19.66 7.31 16.91
CA PHE A 99 18.52 8.23 16.92
C PHE A 99 18.37 8.96 18.27
N ALA A 100 18.55 8.26 19.40
CA ALA A 100 18.49 8.86 20.73
C ALA A 100 19.60 9.90 20.94
N LEU A 101 20.84 9.60 20.54
CA LEU A 101 21.96 10.55 20.60
C LEU A 101 21.74 11.76 19.69
N TYR A 102 21.28 11.54 18.47
CA TYR A 102 20.93 12.61 17.54
C TYR A 102 19.85 13.52 18.13
N SER A 103 18.77 12.92 18.67
CA SER A 103 17.66 13.65 19.29
C SER A 103 18.05 14.40 20.56
N LEU A 104 19.02 13.90 21.33
CA LEU A 104 19.58 14.58 22.50
C LEU A 104 20.50 15.75 22.10
N SER A 105 21.21 15.63 20.97
CA SER A 105 22.12 16.66 20.45
C SER A 105 21.39 17.88 19.89
N ASP A 106 20.24 17.69 19.25
CA ASP A 106 19.45 18.74 18.60
C ASP A 106 18.59 19.55 19.58
N PHE A 107 18.67 19.21 20.87
CA PHE A 107 17.83 19.79 21.92
C PHE A 107 18.43 21.11 22.43
N THR A 108 18.17 22.22 21.76
CA THR A 108 18.65 23.55 22.18
C THR A 108 17.92 24.06 23.43
N SER A 109 18.65 24.68 24.37
CA SER A 109 18.11 25.29 25.59
C SER A 109 17.13 26.41 25.26
N ALA A 110 15.84 26.08 25.21
CA ALA A 110 14.79 27.06 24.92
C ALA A 110 14.64 28.05 26.08
N LEU A 111 14.85 29.34 25.78
CA LEU A 111 14.64 30.49 26.65
C LEU A 111 13.31 30.42 27.44
N ARG A 112 13.39 30.84 28.71
CA ARG A 112 12.31 31.18 29.68
C ARG A 112 10.88 31.14 29.11
N LEU A 113 10.19 30.02 29.35
CA LEU A 113 8.75 29.87 29.13
C LEU A 113 7.97 30.65 30.20
N ASN A 114 6.88 31.33 29.81
CA ASN A 114 6.01 32.07 30.71
C ASN A 114 4.92 31.12 31.25
N ARG A 115 5.04 30.69 32.51
CA ARG A 115 4.47 29.42 33.01
C ARG A 115 2.93 29.30 33.07
N SER A 116 2.14 30.36 33.07
CA SER A 116 0.72 30.24 33.45
C SER A 116 -0.27 29.94 32.31
N SER A 117 0.05 30.20 31.04
CA SER A 117 -0.83 29.87 29.89
C SER A 117 -0.33 28.70 29.04
N ASP A 118 0.68 27.98 29.50
CA ASP A 118 1.41 26.96 28.71
C ASP A 118 1.23 25.52 29.28
N GLU A 119 0.60 25.34 30.45
CA GLU A 119 0.51 24.02 31.12
C GLU A 119 -0.34 22.99 30.37
N VAL A 120 -1.42 23.40 29.70
CA VAL A 120 -2.31 22.49 28.96
C VAL A 120 -1.63 21.97 27.68
N GLU A 121 -0.89 22.84 27.00
CA GLU A 121 -0.12 22.47 25.79
C GLU A 121 1.07 21.57 26.15
N LEU A 122 1.75 21.85 27.26
CA LEU A 122 2.80 20.98 27.80
C LEU A 122 2.23 19.60 28.18
N GLY A 123 1.06 19.55 28.82
CA GLY A 123 0.34 18.31 29.11
C GLY A 123 -0.01 17.51 27.86
N LEU A 124 -0.49 18.19 26.80
CA LEU A 124 -0.80 17.57 25.50
C LEU A 124 0.44 16.98 24.84
N GLN A 125 1.58 17.66 24.93
CA GLN A 125 2.80 17.19 24.29
C GLN A 125 3.42 16.03 25.04
N ARG A 126 3.37 16.05 26.38
CA ARG A 126 3.75 14.90 27.22
C ARG A 126 2.96 13.64 26.83
N THR A 127 1.63 13.74 26.69
CA THR A 127 0.79 12.60 26.33
C THR A 127 1.07 12.07 24.93
N ARG A 128 1.30 12.96 23.96
CA ARG A 128 1.60 12.57 22.58
C ARG A 128 2.93 11.84 22.45
N TRP A 129 4.00 12.40 23.02
CA TRP A 129 5.31 11.75 22.98
C TRP A 129 5.32 10.44 23.75
N ALA A 130 4.56 10.37 24.84
CA ALA A 130 4.35 9.14 25.58
C ALA A 130 3.63 8.05 24.74
N ALA A 131 2.58 8.43 24.01
CA ALA A 131 1.86 7.52 23.12
C ALA A 131 2.70 7.02 21.92
N ILE A 132 3.54 7.89 21.33
CA ILE A 132 4.49 7.50 20.26
C ILE A 132 5.51 6.51 20.79
N ALA A 133 6.11 6.81 21.95
CA ALA A 133 7.10 5.94 22.56
C ALA A 133 6.48 4.59 22.93
N LEU A 134 5.28 4.57 23.50
CA LEU A 134 4.54 3.34 23.79
C LEU A 134 4.33 2.50 22.52
N MET A 135 3.85 3.11 21.42
CA MET A 135 3.63 2.39 20.16
C MET A 135 4.94 1.80 19.60
N GLY A 136 6.04 2.57 19.66
CA GLY A 136 7.36 2.09 19.26
C GLY A 136 7.85 0.91 20.12
N ILE A 137 7.70 1.01 21.44
CA ILE A 137 8.06 -0.07 22.39
C ILE A 137 7.21 -1.31 22.12
N SER A 138 5.90 -1.18 21.90
CA SER A 138 5.01 -2.31 21.59
C SER A 138 5.39 -3.03 20.29
N ILE A 139 5.74 -2.28 19.24
CA ILE A 139 6.22 -2.85 17.97
C ILE A 139 7.56 -3.54 18.17
N ALA A 140 8.48 -2.93 18.91
CA ALA A 140 9.78 -3.52 19.23
C ALA A 140 9.62 -4.83 20.04
N SER A 141 8.73 -4.85 21.03
CA SER A 141 8.41 -6.06 21.81
C SER A 141 7.87 -7.19 20.94
N PHE A 142 7.03 -6.87 19.95
CA PHE A 142 6.52 -7.85 18.99
C PHE A 142 7.63 -8.41 18.09
N LEU A 143 8.51 -7.55 17.58
CA LEU A 143 9.57 -7.94 16.63
C LEU A 143 10.72 -8.69 17.31
N ILE A 144 11.06 -8.35 18.55
CA ILE A 144 12.26 -8.84 19.24
C ILE A 144 11.95 -10.03 20.15
N VAL A 145 10.93 -9.93 21.00
CA VAL A 145 10.74 -10.88 22.12
C VAL A 145 9.72 -11.98 21.78
N ARG A 146 8.76 -11.72 20.87
CA ARG A 146 7.70 -12.62 20.33
C ARG A 146 6.77 -13.30 21.37
N GLN A 147 7.27 -13.70 22.54
CA GLN A 147 6.55 -14.14 23.74
C GLN A 147 7.09 -13.42 24.96
N LEU A 148 6.32 -12.48 25.51
CA LEU A 148 6.72 -11.73 26.70
C LEU A 148 6.75 -12.65 27.93
N SER A 149 7.85 -12.56 28.70
CA SER A 149 7.91 -13.08 30.07
C SER A 149 6.86 -12.40 30.97
N PRO A 150 6.49 -12.99 32.12
CA PRO A 150 5.57 -12.34 33.05
C PRO A 150 6.09 -10.99 33.55
N VAL A 151 7.40 -10.86 33.74
CA VAL A 151 8.06 -9.60 34.18
C VAL A 151 8.02 -8.52 33.09
N SER A 152 8.29 -8.89 31.84
CA SER A 152 8.20 -7.95 30.72
C SER A 152 6.75 -7.55 30.43
N SER A 153 5.79 -8.46 30.63
CA SER A 153 4.36 -8.19 30.52
C SER A 153 3.87 -7.19 31.57
N THR A 154 4.30 -7.34 32.82
CA THR A 154 3.94 -6.38 33.89
C THR A 154 4.62 -5.02 33.68
N ALA A 155 5.86 -4.99 33.21
CA ALA A 155 6.55 -3.74 32.85
C ALA A 155 5.82 -3.01 31.71
N LEU A 156 5.42 -3.72 30.65
CA LEU A 156 4.69 -3.12 29.53
C LEU A 156 3.31 -2.60 29.96
N LEU A 157 2.61 -3.33 30.85
CA LEU A 157 1.35 -2.87 31.43
C LEU A 157 1.52 -1.59 32.27
N PHE A 158 2.59 -1.51 33.06
CA PHE A 158 2.89 -0.32 33.84
C PHE A 158 3.06 0.90 32.93
N ILE A 159 3.82 0.76 31.84
CA ILE A 159 3.98 1.82 30.83
C ILE A 159 2.63 2.19 30.20
N THR A 160 1.80 1.22 29.81
CA THR A 160 0.47 1.52 29.25
C THR A 160 -0.42 2.30 30.22
N ALA A 161 -0.41 1.94 31.50
CA ALA A 161 -1.17 2.64 32.54
C ALA A 161 -0.66 4.07 32.71
N THR A 162 0.66 4.29 32.71
CA THR A 162 1.22 5.64 32.80
C THR A 162 0.83 6.53 31.60
N ALA A 163 0.77 5.98 30.38
CA ALA A 163 0.32 6.72 29.19
C ALA A 163 -1.15 7.16 29.30
N GLN A 164 -2.01 6.27 29.80
CA GLN A 164 -3.42 6.57 30.02
C GLN A 164 -3.65 7.57 31.16
N ILE A 165 -2.89 7.46 32.26
CA ILE A 165 -2.94 8.44 33.36
C ILE A 165 -2.56 9.83 32.85
N LEU A 166 -1.50 9.95 32.06
CA LEU A 166 -1.13 11.23 31.44
C LEU A 166 -2.26 11.76 30.54
N SER A 167 -2.92 10.89 29.76
CA SER A 167 -4.05 11.26 28.90
C SER A 167 -5.24 11.78 29.71
N ILE A 168 -5.58 11.11 30.81
CA ILE A 168 -6.67 11.51 31.72
C ILE A 168 -6.33 12.84 32.41
N LEU A 169 -5.10 12.99 32.91
CA LEU A 169 -4.63 14.23 33.53
C LEU A 169 -4.73 15.40 32.57
N TRP A 170 -4.27 15.24 31.33
CA TRP A 170 -4.42 16.27 30.30
C TRP A 170 -5.90 16.60 30.03
N SER A 171 -6.75 15.58 29.95
CA SER A 171 -8.19 15.75 29.68
C SER A 171 -8.92 16.54 30.78
N ILE A 172 -8.45 16.51 32.04
CA ILE A 172 -9.03 17.28 33.15
C ILE A 172 -8.87 18.79 32.95
N TYR A 173 -7.80 19.22 32.28
CA TYR A 173 -7.52 20.64 32.04
C TYR A 173 -8.27 21.23 30.83
N GLN A 174 -9.04 20.41 30.10
CA GLN A 174 -9.79 20.86 28.92
C GLN A 174 -11.15 21.44 29.31
N GLN A 175 -11.53 22.58 28.71
CA GLN A 175 -12.78 23.29 29.05
C GLN A 175 -14.07 22.61 28.51
N SER A 176 -13.97 21.72 27.50
CA SER A 176 -15.13 21.06 26.90
C SER A 176 -15.50 19.76 27.61
N ASN A 177 -16.69 19.71 28.22
CA ASN A 177 -17.22 18.52 28.91
C ASN A 177 -17.33 17.28 27.99
N PHE A 178 -17.56 17.47 26.69
CA PHE A 178 -17.69 16.37 25.74
C PHE A 178 -16.37 15.64 25.48
N HIS A 179 -15.29 16.38 25.21
CA HIS A 179 -13.96 15.80 24.97
C HIS A 179 -13.43 15.09 26.22
N LYS A 180 -13.74 15.63 27.40
CA LYS A 180 -13.41 15.01 28.69
C LYS A 180 -14.09 13.66 28.87
N LEU A 181 -15.40 13.59 28.65
CA LEU A 181 -16.16 12.34 28.76
C LEU A 181 -15.69 11.30 27.72
N PHE A 182 -15.46 11.74 26.47
CA PHE A 182 -15.03 10.87 25.38
C PHE A 182 -13.63 10.27 25.62
N CYS A 183 -12.65 11.08 26.05
CA CYS A 183 -11.31 10.58 26.33
C CYS A 183 -11.28 9.63 27.53
N ILE A 184 -12.08 9.89 28.57
CA ILE A 184 -12.19 9.00 29.74
C ILE A 184 -12.81 7.65 29.33
N LEU A 185 -13.88 7.67 28.52
CA LEU A 185 -14.55 6.47 28.04
C LEU A 185 -13.67 5.65 27.08
N LEU A 186 -12.92 6.31 26.20
CA LEU A 186 -11.99 5.63 25.29
C LEU A 186 -10.83 4.98 26.06
N ASN A 187 -10.24 5.69 27.03
CA ASN A 187 -9.16 5.14 27.85
C ASN A 187 -9.64 3.96 28.70
N SER A 188 -10.85 4.01 29.27
CA SER A 188 -11.38 2.90 30.07
C SER A 188 -11.67 1.66 29.23
N LEU A 189 -12.24 1.83 28.03
CA LEU A 189 -12.54 0.72 27.12
C LEU A 189 -11.27 0.06 26.56
N THR A 190 -10.26 0.85 26.21
CA THR A 190 -8.97 0.34 25.72
C THR A 190 -8.13 -0.30 26.81
N PHE A 191 -8.24 0.16 28.07
CA PHE A 191 -7.65 -0.51 29.22
C PHE A 191 -8.27 -1.89 29.46
N LEU A 192 -9.60 -1.98 29.45
CA LEU A 192 -10.32 -3.26 29.62
C LEU A 192 -9.95 -4.27 28.51
N ALA A 193 -9.83 -3.79 27.26
CA ALA A 193 -9.38 -4.61 26.14
C ALA A 193 -7.95 -5.14 26.33
N THR A 194 -7.04 -4.29 26.84
CA THR A 194 -5.65 -4.69 27.10
C THR A 194 -5.54 -5.68 28.25
N PHE A 195 -6.34 -5.50 29.31
CA PHE A 195 -6.44 -6.45 30.42
C PHE A 195 -6.98 -7.81 29.97
N TYR A 196 -7.99 -7.83 29.09
CA TYR A 196 -8.47 -9.06 28.47
C TYR A 196 -7.37 -9.75 27.63
N MET A 197 -6.63 -8.98 26.82
CA MET A 197 -5.53 -9.51 26.01
C MET A 197 -4.32 -10.00 26.81
N MET A 198 -4.15 -9.52 28.05
CA MET A 198 -3.14 -10.03 28.98
C MET A 198 -3.33 -11.52 29.27
N ASN A 199 -4.58 -11.95 29.47
CA ASN A 199 -4.89 -13.36 29.74
C ASN A 199 -4.57 -14.28 28.55
N HIS A 200 -4.35 -13.72 27.36
CA HIS A 200 -3.99 -14.43 26.13
C HIS A 200 -2.53 -14.21 25.70
N GLY A 201 -1.69 -13.58 26.53
CA GLY A 201 -0.28 -13.33 26.20
C GLY A 201 -0.05 -12.26 25.12
N LEU A 202 -1.07 -11.47 24.78
CA LEU A 202 -1.07 -10.47 23.71
C LEU A 202 -0.99 -9.02 24.25
N VAL A 203 -0.30 -8.81 25.37
CA VAL A 203 -0.16 -7.49 26.02
C VAL A 203 0.43 -6.44 25.07
N TRP A 204 1.38 -6.85 24.20
CA TRP A 204 1.97 -5.96 23.20
C TRP A 204 0.93 -5.42 22.21
N LEU A 205 -0.09 -6.21 21.85
CA LEU A 205 -1.14 -5.79 20.93
C LEU A 205 -2.08 -4.79 21.61
N GLY A 206 -2.48 -5.05 22.86
CA GLY A 206 -3.29 -4.11 23.64
C GLY A 206 -2.58 -2.77 23.87
N SER A 207 -1.29 -2.82 24.23
CA SER A 207 -0.46 -1.61 24.38
C SER A 207 -0.32 -0.82 23.07
N LEU A 208 -0.19 -1.49 21.93
CA LEU A 208 -0.17 -0.87 20.60
C LEU A 208 -1.51 -0.19 20.28
N MET A 209 -2.63 -0.87 20.56
CA MET A 209 -3.97 -0.29 20.38
C MET A 209 -4.19 0.96 21.24
N ILE A 210 -3.69 0.99 22.47
CA ILE A 210 -3.73 2.17 23.33
C ILE A 210 -2.89 3.30 22.73
N GLY A 211 -1.63 3.03 22.36
CA GLY A 211 -0.76 4.04 21.74
C GLY A 211 -1.35 4.63 20.46
N ALA A 212 -1.91 3.78 19.60
CA ALA A 212 -2.56 4.19 18.36
C ALA A 212 -3.85 5.00 18.61
N SER A 213 -4.71 4.55 19.53
CA SER A 213 -5.95 5.27 19.85
C SER A 213 -5.65 6.64 20.47
N LEU A 214 -4.74 6.73 21.44
CA LEU A 214 -4.30 8.02 21.99
C LEU A 214 -3.81 8.96 20.90
N LEU A 215 -2.96 8.49 19.98
CA LEU A 215 -2.45 9.32 18.88
C LEU A 215 -3.52 9.79 17.90
N LEU A 216 -4.51 8.95 17.60
CA LEU A 216 -5.57 9.28 16.66
C LEU A 216 -6.54 10.34 17.21
N PHE A 217 -6.75 10.36 18.52
CA PHE A 217 -7.75 11.23 19.16
C PHE A 217 -7.16 12.45 19.87
N LEU A 218 -5.83 12.53 20.09
CA LEU A 218 -5.19 13.72 20.67
C LEU A 218 -5.15 14.88 19.66
N PRO A 219 -5.58 16.10 20.07
CA PRO A 219 -5.56 17.27 19.19
C PRO A 219 -4.14 17.76 18.89
N LYS A 220 -4.00 18.60 17.86
CA LYS A 220 -2.69 19.13 17.42
C LYS A 220 -2.14 20.23 18.33
N SER A 221 -3.03 20.95 19.03
CA SER A 221 -2.77 22.00 20.02
C SER A 221 -3.94 22.00 21.02
N ALA A 222 -3.65 22.31 22.29
CA ALA A 222 -4.64 22.47 23.36
C ALA A 222 -5.51 23.71 23.15
N TYR A 223 -4.97 24.70 22.44
CA TYR A 223 -5.66 25.90 22.00
C TYR A 223 -6.00 25.76 20.53
N ILE A 224 -7.15 25.17 20.20
CA ILE A 224 -7.71 25.19 18.85
C ILE A 224 -9.18 25.61 18.95
N ASP A 225 -9.42 26.80 18.40
CA ASP A 225 -10.69 27.31 17.87
C ASP A 225 -11.23 26.33 16.80
N GLU A 226 -12.54 26.06 16.75
CA GLU A 226 -13.20 24.98 15.98
C GLU A 226 -12.90 24.93 14.45
N SER A 227 -12.07 25.84 13.92
CA SER A 227 -11.82 26.05 12.49
C SER A 227 -10.52 25.45 11.91
N GLN A 228 -9.61 24.83 12.67
CA GLN A 228 -8.36 24.25 12.12
C GLN A 228 -8.25 22.72 12.19
N GLY A 229 -8.60 22.09 11.05
CA GLY A 229 -8.24 20.76 10.51
C GLY A 229 -7.62 19.68 11.41
N ASN A 230 -8.37 18.58 11.58
CA ASN A 230 -7.98 17.32 12.21
C ASN A 230 -6.64 16.76 11.71
N TRP A 231 -5.94 15.91 12.48
CA TRP A 231 -4.68 15.28 12.06
C TRP A 231 -4.83 14.44 10.77
N TRP A 232 -6.03 13.91 10.55
CA TRP A 232 -6.45 13.27 9.30
C TRP A 232 -6.36 14.19 8.07
N ASP A 233 -6.46 15.52 8.23
CA ASP A 233 -6.32 16.47 7.12
C ASP A 233 -4.93 16.40 6.49
N ILE A 234 -3.87 16.04 7.24
CA ILE A 234 -2.52 15.89 6.65
C ILE A 234 -2.48 14.73 5.64
N PHE A 235 -3.23 13.66 5.90
CA PHE A 235 -3.35 12.48 5.04
C PHE A 235 -4.40 12.66 3.94
N VAL A 236 -5.53 13.32 4.24
CA VAL A 236 -6.66 13.51 3.33
C VAL A 236 -6.45 14.68 2.36
N ASN A 237 -5.72 15.74 2.75
CA ASN A 237 -5.55 16.93 1.91
C ASN A 237 -4.68 16.68 0.67
N HIS A 238 -3.85 15.63 0.67
CA HIS A 238 -3.05 15.24 -0.51
C HIS A 238 -3.63 13.97 -1.13
N PRO A 239 -4.18 14.02 -2.36
CA PRO A 239 -4.83 12.88 -3.01
C PRO A 239 -3.93 11.64 -3.06
N ALA A 240 -2.66 11.85 -3.41
CA ALA A 240 -1.64 10.80 -3.47
C ALA A 240 -1.38 10.08 -2.13
N ARG A 241 -1.42 10.84 -1.01
CA ARG A 241 -1.22 10.27 0.34
C ARG A 241 -2.46 9.51 0.80
N ALA A 242 -3.63 10.07 0.53
CA ALA A 242 -4.90 9.44 0.86
C ALA A 242 -5.04 8.09 0.16
N THR A 243 -4.71 8.01 -1.14
CA THR A 243 -4.72 6.73 -1.88
C THR A 243 -3.72 5.74 -1.27
N MET A 244 -2.47 6.16 -1.05
CA MET A 244 -1.45 5.26 -0.50
C MET A 244 -1.86 4.67 0.87
N VAL A 245 -2.31 5.51 1.80
CA VAL A 245 -2.69 5.07 3.15
C VAL A 245 -3.92 4.17 3.12
N THR A 246 -4.92 4.49 2.30
CA THR A 246 -6.13 3.67 2.19
C THR A 246 -5.86 2.30 1.59
N PHE A 247 -5.02 2.22 0.55
CA PHE A 247 -4.56 0.93 0.00
C PHE A 247 -3.71 0.14 1.01
N LEU A 248 -2.81 0.80 1.74
CA LEU A 248 -1.99 0.13 2.76
C LEU A 248 -2.85 -0.46 3.89
N LEU A 249 -3.82 0.31 4.39
CA LEU A 249 -4.76 -0.16 5.42
C LEU A 249 -5.60 -1.34 4.91
N LEU A 250 -6.03 -1.30 3.64
CA LEU A 250 -6.75 -2.40 3.03
C LEU A 250 -5.89 -3.66 2.96
N CYS A 251 -4.63 -3.56 2.51
CA CYS A 251 -3.68 -4.68 2.52
C CYS A 251 -3.51 -5.26 3.93
N LEU A 252 -3.28 -4.41 4.95
CA LEU A 252 -3.11 -4.87 6.34
C LEU A 252 -4.38 -5.56 6.88
N SER A 253 -5.55 -5.02 6.58
CA SER A 253 -6.83 -5.65 6.95
C SER A 253 -7.04 -6.98 6.25
N GLY A 254 -6.66 -7.09 4.96
CA GLY A 254 -6.70 -8.33 4.20
C GLY A 254 -5.75 -9.38 4.75
N THR A 255 -4.53 -8.99 5.14
CA THR A 255 -3.58 -9.87 5.80
C THR A 255 -4.16 -10.46 7.08
N PHE A 256 -4.80 -9.61 7.91
CA PHE A 256 -5.46 -10.08 9.13
C PHE A 256 -6.60 -11.06 8.84
N LEU A 257 -7.44 -10.77 7.84
CA LEU A 257 -8.54 -11.65 7.44
C LEU A 257 -8.06 -13.01 6.94
N LEU A 258 -7.02 -13.04 6.10
CA LEU A 258 -6.44 -14.28 5.56
C LEU A 258 -5.62 -15.06 6.59
N PHE A 259 -5.13 -14.39 7.64
CA PHE A 259 -4.42 -15.05 8.74
C PHE A 259 -5.38 -15.76 9.72
N LEU A 260 -6.69 -15.49 9.67
CA LEU A 260 -7.66 -16.18 10.51
C LEU A 260 -7.69 -17.69 10.21
N PRO A 261 -7.82 -18.56 11.23
CA PRO A 261 -7.81 -20.01 11.05
C PRO A 261 -8.96 -20.51 10.15
N GLY A 262 -10.07 -19.78 10.08
CA GLY A 262 -11.19 -20.10 9.18
C GLY A 262 -10.91 -19.85 7.69
N ALA A 263 -9.87 -19.09 7.35
CA ALA A 263 -9.48 -18.83 5.95
C ALA A 263 -8.56 -19.92 5.38
N ALA A 264 -7.86 -20.65 6.23
CA ALA A 264 -7.01 -21.77 5.85
C ALA A 264 -7.83 -23.04 5.58
N ALA A 265 -7.50 -23.81 4.53
CA ALA A 265 -8.16 -25.08 4.25
C ALA A 265 -7.67 -26.20 5.16
N HIS A 266 -6.38 -26.53 5.06
CA HIS A 266 -5.79 -27.68 5.76
C HIS A 266 -4.58 -27.32 6.62
N LYS A 267 -3.77 -26.35 6.20
CA LYS A 267 -2.53 -25.96 6.87
C LYS A 267 -2.59 -24.50 7.32
N PRO A 268 -2.06 -24.16 8.50
CA PRO A 268 -2.00 -22.77 8.94
C PRO A 268 -1.12 -21.97 7.98
N ILE A 269 -1.63 -20.82 7.56
CA ILE A 269 -0.94 -19.93 6.61
C ILE A 269 0.07 -19.08 7.36
N ALA A 270 1.32 -19.03 6.88
CA ALA A 270 2.33 -18.14 7.46
C ALA A 270 1.95 -16.67 7.24
N LEU A 271 2.27 -15.80 8.20
CA LEU A 271 1.90 -14.38 8.14
C LEU A 271 2.40 -13.69 6.87
N ILE A 272 3.61 -14.04 6.41
CA ILE A 272 4.19 -13.46 5.19
C ILE A 272 3.46 -13.90 3.92
N ASP A 273 2.95 -15.13 3.88
CA ASP A 273 2.21 -15.66 2.73
C ASP A 273 0.78 -15.12 2.70
N ALA A 274 0.17 -14.95 3.88
CA ALA A 274 -1.09 -14.22 4.03
C ALA A 274 -0.94 -12.76 3.58
N ALA A 275 0.15 -12.09 3.98
CA ALA A 275 0.43 -10.71 3.56
C ALA A 275 0.66 -10.62 2.05
N PHE A 276 1.43 -11.54 1.48
CA PHE A 276 1.67 -11.59 0.05
C PHE A 276 0.38 -11.75 -0.74
N THR A 277 -0.46 -12.70 -0.33
CA THR A 277 -1.75 -12.96 -0.98
C THR A 277 -2.69 -11.77 -0.85
N ALA A 278 -2.74 -11.12 0.33
CA ALA A 278 -3.55 -9.93 0.55
C ALA A 278 -3.09 -8.74 -0.31
N VAL A 279 -1.78 -8.47 -0.36
CA VAL A 279 -1.22 -7.40 -1.20
C VAL A 279 -1.48 -7.70 -2.68
N SER A 280 -1.29 -8.94 -3.13
CA SER A 280 -1.56 -9.35 -4.51
C SER A 280 -3.05 -9.22 -4.88
N ALA A 281 -3.97 -9.60 -3.99
CA ALA A 281 -5.41 -9.45 -4.21
C ALA A 281 -5.86 -7.98 -4.24
N VAL A 282 -5.39 -7.16 -3.29
CA VAL A 282 -5.76 -5.73 -3.20
C VAL A 282 -5.12 -4.90 -4.33
N CYS A 283 -3.88 -5.21 -4.69
CA CYS A 283 -3.20 -4.56 -5.81
C CYS A 283 -3.64 -5.12 -7.16
N ILE A 284 -4.44 -6.20 -7.17
CA ILE A 284 -4.93 -6.83 -8.39
C ILE A 284 -3.75 -7.29 -9.26
N THR A 285 -2.78 -7.94 -8.62
CA THR A 285 -1.61 -8.43 -9.33
C THR A 285 -1.87 -9.84 -9.85
N GLY A 286 -2.25 -10.78 -8.99
CA GLY A 286 -2.48 -12.18 -9.38
C GLY A 286 -1.28 -13.10 -9.19
N LEU A 287 -0.15 -12.59 -8.69
CA LEU A 287 0.95 -13.44 -8.25
C LEU A 287 0.53 -14.20 -7.00
N ILE A 288 0.78 -15.51 -6.98
CA ILE A 288 0.43 -16.40 -5.89
C ILE A 288 1.67 -17.13 -5.35
N VAL A 289 1.76 -17.24 -4.04
CA VAL A 289 2.75 -18.08 -3.34
C VAL A 289 2.11 -19.39 -2.89
N LEU A 290 0.82 -19.31 -2.53
CA LEU A 290 -0.01 -20.43 -2.12
C LEU A 290 -1.07 -20.70 -3.18
N ASP A 291 -1.43 -21.96 -3.33
CA ASP A 291 -2.40 -22.38 -4.33
C ASP A 291 -3.83 -22.05 -3.87
N THR A 292 -4.52 -21.20 -4.63
CA THR A 292 -5.81 -20.62 -4.21
C THR A 292 -6.91 -21.67 -3.92
N PRO A 293 -7.14 -22.68 -4.79
CA PRO A 293 -8.11 -23.73 -4.51
C PRO A 293 -7.73 -24.68 -3.36
N ASN A 294 -6.45 -24.93 -3.12
CA ASN A 294 -5.99 -26.00 -2.23
C ASN A 294 -5.60 -25.52 -0.82
N ASP A 295 -5.02 -24.31 -0.70
CA ASP A 295 -4.54 -23.77 0.58
C ASP A 295 -5.60 -22.92 1.31
N PHE A 296 -6.57 -22.35 0.57
CA PHE A 296 -7.63 -21.51 1.13
C PHE A 296 -8.97 -22.22 1.19
N SER A 297 -9.67 -22.09 2.32
CA SER A 297 -11.04 -22.57 2.48
C SER A 297 -12.00 -21.75 1.61
N PHE A 298 -13.26 -22.18 1.49
CA PHE A 298 -14.31 -21.38 0.84
C PHE A 298 -14.39 -19.94 1.40
N LEU A 299 -14.24 -19.80 2.72
CA LEU A 299 -14.25 -18.51 3.39
C LEU A 299 -12.99 -17.68 3.03
N GLY A 300 -11.82 -18.32 2.96
CA GLY A 300 -10.58 -17.67 2.48
C GLY A 300 -10.69 -17.20 1.03
N GLN A 301 -11.25 -18.02 0.14
CA GLN A 301 -11.52 -17.66 -1.24
C GLN A 301 -12.49 -16.46 -1.33
N ALA A 302 -13.52 -16.43 -0.48
CA ALA A 302 -14.44 -15.29 -0.41
C ALA A 302 -13.75 -14.00 0.07
N PHE A 303 -12.81 -14.08 1.01
CA PHE A 303 -11.99 -12.94 1.42
C PHE A 303 -11.09 -12.44 0.30
N ILE A 304 -10.41 -13.34 -0.43
CA ILE A 304 -9.60 -12.97 -1.61
C ILE A 304 -10.48 -12.24 -2.62
N LEU A 305 -11.67 -12.77 -2.92
CA LEU A 305 -12.60 -12.17 -3.88
C LEU A 305 -13.07 -10.78 -3.43
N LEU A 306 -13.34 -10.61 -2.14
CA LEU A 306 -13.70 -9.31 -1.56
C LEU A 306 -12.55 -8.30 -1.65
N LEU A 307 -11.31 -8.73 -1.39
CA LEU A 307 -10.12 -7.88 -1.52
C LEU A 307 -9.89 -7.47 -2.98
N ILE A 308 -10.08 -8.39 -3.93
CA ILE A 308 -10.05 -8.11 -5.37
C ILE A 308 -11.09 -7.05 -5.73
N GLN A 309 -12.33 -7.17 -5.25
CA GLN A 309 -13.39 -6.22 -5.58
C GLN A 309 -13.12 -4.82 -5.03
N LEU A 310 -12.67 -4.73 -3.78
CA LEU A 310 -12.32 -3.47 -3.13
C LEU A 310 -11.09 -2.81 -3.77
N GLY A 311 -10.12 -3.62 -4.19
CA GLY A 311 -8.96 -3.17 -4.96
C GLY A 311 -9.35 -2.68 -6.35
N GLY A 312 -10.20 -3.45 -7.05
CA GLY A 312 -10.69 -3.27 -8.42
C GLY A 312 -11.42 -1.96 -8.64
N LEU A 313 -12.48 -1.76 -7.88
CA LEU A 313 -13.28 -0.53 -7.93
C LEU A 313 -12.50 0.69 -7.41
N GLY A 314 -11.43 0.45 -6.67
CA GLY A 314 -10.68 1.45 -5.93
C GLY A 314 -11.43 1.83 -4.65
N ILE A 315 -10.74 1.76 -3.52
CA ILE A 315 -11.35 2.00 -2.21
C ILE A 315 -12.05 3.37 -2.11
N MET A 316 -11.51 4.40 -2.78
CA MET A 316 -12.11 5.73 -2.82
C MET A 316 -13.47 5.78 -3.54
N THR A 317 -13.70 4.93 -4.55
CA THR A 317 -15.02 4.81 -5.21
C THR A 317 -16.04 4.25 -4.25
N VAL A 318 -15.70 3.15 -3.59
CA VAL A 318 -16.57 2.44 -2.66
C VAL A 318 -16.92 3.34 -1.48
N THR A 319 -15.93 3.99 -0.86
CA THR A 319 -16.15 4.91 0.26
C THR A 319 -16.98 6.12 -0.15
N THR A 320 -16.73 6.71 -1.32
CA THR A 320 -17.46 7.90 -1.77
C THR A 320 -18.94 7.61 -2.03
N VAL A 321 -19.24 6.49 -2.70
CA VAL A 321 -20.63 6.10 -2.97
C VAL A 321 -21.35 5.70 -1.68
N ALA A 322 -20.68 4.99 -0.76
CA ALA A 322 -21.23 4.68 0.55
C ALA A 322 -21.58 5.95 1.34
N MET A 323 -20.67 6.93 1.40
CA MET A 323 -20.93 8.21 2.07
C MET A 323 -22.13 8.96 1.48
N HIS A 324 -22.26 8.94 0.14
CA HIS A 324 -23.40 9.54 -0.53
C HIS A 324 -24.72 8.82 -0.21
N ALA A 325 -24.71 7.48 -0.17
CA ALA A 325 -25.88 6.68 0.21
C ALA A 325 -26.35 6.95 1.65
N PHE A 326 -25.42 7.26 2.57
CA PHE A 326 -25.73 7.68 3.94
C PHE A 326 -26.13 9.16 4.08
N GLY A 327 -26.38 9.86 2.96
CA GLY A 327 -26.86 11.25 2.96
C GLY A 327 -25.81 12.30 3.36
N ARG A 328 -24.52 11.93 3.44
CA ARG A 328 -23.44 12.87 3.77
C ARG A 328 -22.98 13.60 2.51
N ARG A 329 -22.92 14.94 2.59
CA ARG A 329 -22.38 15.78 1.50
C ARG A 329 -20.86 15.64 1.44
N LEU A 330 -20.33 15.49 0.23
CA LEU A 330 -18.89 15.47 0.00
C LEU A 330 -18.30 16.86 0.26
N SER A 331 -17.22 16.90 1.04
CA SER A 331 -16.41 18.12 1.19
C SER A 331 -15.76 18.47 -0.15
N LEU A 332 -15.61 19.77 -0.44
CA LEU A 332 -14.91 20.27 -1.64
C LEU A 332 -13.49 19.68 -1.77
N LYS A 333 -12.83 19.41 -0.64
CA LYS A 333 -11.52 18.74 -0.61
C LYS A 333 -11.60 17.28 -1.10
N GLN A 334 -12.62 16.53 -0.68
CA GLN A 334 -12.85 15.15 -1.10
C GLN A 334 -13.21 15.08 -2.59
N ALA A 335 -14.02 16.04 -3.09
CA ALA A 335 -14.33 16.16 -4.51
C ALA A 335 -13.08 16.45 -5.37
N LYS A 336 -12.16 17.28 -4.87
CA LYS A 336 -10.89 17.58 -5.56
C LYS A 336 -9.99 16.35 -5.68
N VAL A 337 -9.87 15.53 -4.63
CA VAL A 337 -9.13 14.26 -4.62
C VAL A 337 -9.72 13.24 -5.60
N LEU A 338 -11.05 13.20 -5.68
CA LEU A 338 -11.77 12.29 -6.56
C LEU A 338 -11.62 12.68 -8.04
N LYS A 339 -11.69 13.99 -8.34
CA LYS A 339 -11.50 14.55 -9.68
C LYS A 339 -10.09 14.30 -10.21
N SER A 340 -9.06 14.39 -9.35
CA SER A 340 -7.68 14.07 -9.75
C SER A 340 -7.44 12.58 -9.98
N THR A 341 -8.19 11.70 -9.31
CA THR A 341 -7.99 10.24 -9.40
C THR A 341 -8.72 9.62 -10.59
N PHE A 342 -9.94 10.08 -10.86
CA PHE A 342 -10.77 9.56 -11.96
C PHE A 342 -10.66 10.39 -13.26
N ASN A 343 -9.89 11.47 -13.23
CA ASN A 343 -9.63 12.37 -14.37
C ASN A 343 -10.91 12.73 -15.15
N SER A 344 -12.02 12.92 -14.42
CA SER A 344 -13.35 13.07 -14.98
C SER A 344 -13.77 14.55 -15.01
N GLU A 345 -14.16 15.02 -16.20
CA GLU A 345 -14.59 16.40 -16.44
C GLU A 345 -16.05 16.67 -16.01
N HIS A 346 -16.80 15.66 -15.54
CA HIS A 346 -18.24 15.78 -15.28
C HIS A 346 -18.58 16.56 -14.00
N ASP A 347 -19.64 17.37 -14.08
CA ASP A 347 -20.17 18.21 -12.99
C ASP A 347 -20.81 17.42 -11.83
N ASN A 348 -21.13 16.13 -12.03
CA ASN A 348 -21.68 15.23 -11.00
C ASN A 348 -20.85 13.96 -10.83
N LEU A 349 -19.65 14.10 -10.23
CA LEU A 349 -18.70 13.01 -9.96
C LEU A 349 -19.35 11.75 -9.34
N VAL A 350 -20.26 11.93 -8.38
CA VAL A 350 -20.91 10.82 -7.68
C VAL A 350 -21.84 10.01 -8.59
N SER A 351 -22.58 10.69 -9.46
CA SER A 351 -23.47 10.03 -10.42
C SER A 351 -22.68 9.14 -11.37
N SER A 352 -21.53 9.64 -11.85
CA SER A 352 -20.60 8.85 -12.68
C SER A 352 -20.05 7.63 -11.93
N LEU A 353 -19.70 7.76 -10.64
CA LEU A 353 -19.25 6.62 -9.84
C LEU A 353 -20.35 5.56 -9.62
N ILE A 354 -21.59 5.98 -9.35
CA ILE A 354 -22.72 5.06 -9.24
C ILE A 354 -22.96 4.33 -10.56
N GLN A 355 -22.83 5.03 -11.70
CA GLN A 355 -22.95 4.42 -13.01
C GLN A 355 -21.84 3.39 -13.27
N ILE A 356 -20.60 3.67 -12.84
CA ILE A 356 -19.49 2.73 -12.92
C ILE A 356 -19.78 1.48 -12.10
N ILE A 357 -20.20 1.62 -10.83
CA ILE A 357 -20.52 0.47 -9.96
C ILE A 357 -21.65 -0.38 -10.56
N LYS A 358 -22.73 0.25 -11.07
CA LYS A 358 -23.83 -0.47 -11.72
C LYS A 358 -23.35 -1.24 -12.95
N PHE A 359 -22.49 -0.62 -13.76
CA PHE A 359 -21.93 -1.25 -14.95
C PHE A 359 -21.00 -2.42 -14.60
N THR A 360 -20.15 -2.26 -13.58
CA THR A 360 -19.30 -3.33 -13.06
C THR A 360 -20.14 -4.51 -12.57
N ALA A 361 -21.10 -4.26 -11.67
CA ALA A 361 -21.96 -5.30 -11.13
C ALA A 361 -22.75 -6.03 -12.22
N PHE A 362 -23.26 -5.30 -13.23
CA PHE A 362 -23.93 -5.89 -14.39
C PHE A 362 -22.99 -6.80 -15.20
N SER A 363 -21.80 -6.30 -15.53
CA SER A 363 -20.81 -7.03 -16.34
C SER A 363 -20.32 -8.28 -15.63
N GLU A 364 -20.03 -8.19 -14.34
CA GLU A 364 -19.59 -9.31 -13.50
C GLU A 364 -20.70 -10.37 -13.35
N THR A 365 -21.94 -9.95 -13.12
CA THR A 365 -23.08 -10.88 -12.99
C THR A 365 -23.35 -11.61 -14.31
N LEU A 366 -23.33 -10.89 -15.43
CA LEU A 366 -23.51 -11.48 -16.75
C LEU A 366 -22.37 -12.46 -17.09
N GLY A 367 -21.13 -12.06 -16.84
CA GLY A 367 -19.95 -12.92 -16.99
C GLY A 367 -20.02 -14.17 -16.11
N ALA A 368 -20.44 -14.01 -14.85
CA ALA A 368 -20.58 -15.12 -13.90
C ALA A 368 -21.64 -16.12 -14.35
N ALA A 369 -22.79 -15.64 -14.86
CA ALA A 369 -23.85 -16.50 -15.37
C ALA A 369 -23.38 -17.30 -16.60
N ILE A 370 -22.70 -16.65 -17.56
CA ILE A 370 -22.18 -17.32 -18.75
C ILE A 370 -21.10 -18.35 -18.37
N LEU A 371 -20.13 -17.95 -17.54
CA LEU A 371 -19.06 -18.85 -17.10
C LEU A 371 -19.58 -20.02 -16.28
N ALA A 372 -20.58 -19.81 -15.41
CA ALA A 372 -21.19 -20.90 -14.65
C ALA A 372 -21.84 -21.94 -15.57
N ILE A 373 -22.53 -21.52 -16.63
CA ILE A 373 -23.11 -22.43 -17.63
C ILE A 373 -22.00 -23.18 -18.38
N LEU A 374 -20.93 -22.48 -18.77
CA LEU A 374 -19.82 -23.09 -19.50
C LEU A 374 -19.04 -24.10 -18.65
N PHE A 375 -18.76 -23.78 -17.38
CA PHE A 375 -18.13 -24.71 -16.44
C PHE A 375 -19.03 -25.90 -16.08
N TYR A 376 -20.34 -25.71 -16.01
CA TYR A 376 -21.26 -26.83 -15.84
C TYR A 376 -21.18 -27.80 -17.03
N ARG A 377 -21.10 -27.28 -18.25
CA ARG A 377 -20.93 -28.10 -19.48
C ARG A 377 -19.62 -28.87 -19.54
N THR A 378 -18.60 -28.50 -18.77
CA THR A 378 -17.35 -29.27 -18.69
C THR A 378 -17.43 -30.44 -17.71
N GLY A 379 -18.58 -30.67 -17.06
CA GLY A 379 -18.81 -31.81 -16.16
C GLY A 379 -18.63 -31.50 -14.66
N LEU A 380 -18.48 -30.22 -14.28
CA LEU A 380 -18.43 -29.80 -12.89
C LEU A 380 -19.82 -29.90 -12.23
N THR A 381 -19.84 -30.09 -10.90
CA THR A 381 -21.09 -30.01 -10.14
C THR A 381 -21.70 -28.61 -10.26
N ALA A 382 -23.04 -28.50 -10.18
CA ALA A 382 -23.72 -27.22 -10.34
C ALA A 382 -23.24 -26.17 -9.31
N GLY A 383 -23.00 -26.56 -8.06
CA GLY A 383 -22.49 -25.67 -7.01
C GLY A 383 -21.08 -25.15 -7.32
N ASP A 384 -20.17 -26.04 -7.69
CA ASP A 384 -18.79 -25.67 -8.02
C ASP A 384 -18.71 -24.83 -9.28
N ALA A 385 -19.54 -25.13 -10.29
CA ALA A 385 -19.62 -24.36 -11.53
C ALA A 385 -20.06 -22.92 -11.28
N VAL A 386 -21.07 -22.71 -10.42
CA VAL A 386 -21.53 -21.37 -10.04
C VAL A 386 -20.45 -20.62 -9.27
N TRP A 387 -19.81 -21.25 -8.27
CA TRP A 387 -18.75 -20.60 -7.49
C TRP A 387 -17.54 -20.22 -8.35
N ARG A 388 -17.06 -21.16 -9.19
CA ARG A 388 -15.97 -20.91 -10.16
C ARG A 388 -16.35 -19.83 -11.17
N GLY A 389 -17.59 -19.81 -11.65
CA GLY A 389 -18.09 -18.79 -12.55
C GLY A 389 -18.06 -17.39 -11.93
N ILE A 390 -18.56 -17.24 -10.70
CA ILE A 390 -18.56 -15.97 -9.95
C ILE A 390 -17.13 -15.50 -9.69
N PHE A 391 -16.28 -16.38 -9.13
CA PHE A 391 -14.91 -16.03 -8.78
C PHE A 391 -14.10 -15.61 -10.02
N THR A 392 -14.17 -16.41 -11.08
CA THR A 392 -13.44 -16.12 -12.33
C THR A 392 -13.97 -14.86 -13.00
N SER A 393 -15.28 -14.59 -12.95
CA SER A 393 -15.86 -13.39 -13.55
C SER A 393 -15.36 -12.11 -12.89
N ILE A 394 -15.43 -12.05 -11.55
CA ILE A 394 -14.96 -10.90 -10.78
C ILE A 394 -13.44 -10.74 -10.91
N SER A 395 -12.69 -11.83 -10.80
CA SER A 395 -11.23 -11.81 -10.99
C SER A 395 -10.86 -11.33 -12.40
N ALA A 396 -11.56 -11.78 -13.44
CA ALA A 396 -11.33 -11.36 -14.82
C ALA A 396 -11.69 -9.89 -15.07
N PHE A 397 -12.85 -9.42 -14.59
CA PHE A 397 -13.24 -8.02 -14.74
C PHE A 397 -12.31 -7.09 -13.95
N CYS A 398 -11.93 -7.48 -12.75
CA CYS A 398 -10.96 -6.72 -11.97
C CYS A 398 -9.54 -6.82 -12.53
N ASN A 399 -9.24 -7.73 -13.46
CA ASN A 399 -7.90 -8.05 -13.97
C ASN A 399 -6.96 -8.65 -12.90
N ALA A 400 -7.49 -9.40 -11.93
CA ALA A 400 -6.75 -9.90 -10.78
C ALA A 400 -5.96 -11.18 -11.00
N GLY A 401 -6.24 -11.98 -12.03
CA GLY A 401 -5.48 -13.18 -12.37
C GLY A 401 -5.61 -14.38 -11.42
N PHE A 402 -6.27 -14.22 -10.28
CA PHE A 402 -6.59 -15.32 -9.38
C PHE A 402 -7.59 -16.28 -10.05
N ALA A 403 -7.32 -17.57 -9.94
CA ALA A 403 -8.19 -18.64 -10.43
C ALA A 403 -8.46 -19.66 -9.32
N LEU A 404 -9.58 -20.39 -9.40
CA LEU A 404 -9.89 -21.52 -8.50
C LEU A 404 -9.39 -22.85 -9.07
N GLN A 405 -8.40 -22.77 -9.96
CA GLN A 405 -7.73 -23.88 -10.61
C GLN A 405 -6.24 -23.66 -10.41
N THR A 406 -5.51 -24.71 -10.03
CA THR A 406 -4.05 -24.65 -9.82
C THR A 406 -3.34 -24.18 -11.09
N ASP A 407 -3.73 -24.72 -12.25
CA ASP A 407 -3.15 -24.36 -13.56
C ASP A 407 -3.91 -23.23 -14.28
N SER A 408 -4.61 -22.37 -13.53
CA SER A 408 -5.39 -21.26 -14.08
C SER A 408 -6.40 -21.71 -15.16
N LEU A 409 -6.28 -21.25 -16.41
CA LEU A 409 -7.18 -21.60 -17.51
C LEU A 409 -6.54 -22.54 -18.55
N ILE A 410 -5.34 -23.08 -18.28
CA ILE A 410 -4.67 -24.06 -19.16
C ILE A 410 -5.56 -25.27 -19.47
N PRO A 411 -6.32 -25.85 -18.52
CA PRO A 411 -7.23 -26.96 -18.81
C PRO A 411 -8.34 -26.63 -19.83
N PHE A 412 -8.58 -25.34 -20.11
CA PHE A 412 -9.61 -24.87 -21.03
C PHE A 412 -9.04 -24.32 -22.35
N GLN A 413 -7.76 -24.62 -22.67
CA GLN A 413 -7.08 -24.17 -23.90
C GLN A 413 -7.81 -24.57 -25.20
N ASP A 414 -8.58 -25.66 -25.18
CA ASP A 414 -9.37 -26.14 -26.32
C ASP A 414 -10.82 -25.63 -26.32
N ASN A 415 -11.22 -24.86 -25.30
CA ASN A 415 -12.57 -24.31 -25.18
C ASN A 415 -12.56 -22.79 -25.43
N PRO A 416 -12.77 -22.35 -26.69
CA PRO A 416 -12.70 -20.93 -27.03
C PRO A 416 -13.77 -20.10 -26.34
N TYR A 417 -14.92 -20.68 -25.97
CA TYR A 417 -16.01 -19.95 -25.33
C TYR A 417 -15.62 -19.42 -23.94
N ILE A 418 -14.90 -20.22 -23.15
CA ILE A 418 -14.43 -19.81 -21.82
C ILE A 418 -13.35 -18.72 -21.98
N LEU A 419 -12.37 -18.96 -22.85
CA LEU A 419 -11.27 -18.01 -23.09
C LEU A 419 -11.80 -16.65 -23.58
N HIS A 420 -12.72 -16.62 -24.53
CA HIS A 420 -13.29 -15.37 -25.04
C HIS A 420 -14.18 -14.65 -24.00
N CYS A 421 -14.93 -15.39 -23.18
CA CYS A 421 -15.72 -14.78 -22.11
C CYS A 421 -14.81 -14.07 -21.10
N VAL A 422 -13.75 -14.75 -20.65
CA VAL A 422 -12.76 -14.17 -19.73
C VAL A 422 -12.02 -13.00 -20.40
N ALA A 423 -11.58 -13.15 -21.65
CA ALA A 423 -10.91 -12.08 -22.39
C ALA A 423 -11.78 -10.82 -22.54
N MET A 424 -13.08 -10.99 -22.78
CA MET A 424 -14.02 -9.86 -22.86
C MET A 424 -14.16 -9.15 -21.52
N LEU A 425 -14.25 -9.89 -20.41
CA LEU A 425 -14.28 -9.29 -19.06
C LEU A 425 -13.00 -8.49 -18.77
N ILE A 426 -11.84 -9.06 -19.10
CA ILE A 426 -10.53 -8.39 -18.95
C ILE A 426 -10.46 -7.11 -19.79
N MET A 427 -10.94 -7.16 -21.03
CA MET A 427 -10.95 -5.99 -21.91
C MET A 427 -11.88 -4.91 -21.40
N VAL A 428 -13.08 -5.28 -20.93
CA VAL A 428 -14.09 -4.35 -20.43
C VAL A 428 -13.69 -3.73 -19.09
N GLY A 429 -13.00 -4.45 -18.21
CA GLY A 429 -12.49 -3.92 -16.94
C GLY A 429 -11.17 -3.13 -17.07
N GLY A 430 -10.28 -3.61 -17.94
CA GLY A 430 -9.00 -2.96 -18.24
C GLY A 430 -9.14 -1.67 -19.06
N LEU A 431 -10.19 -1.57 -19.89
CA LEU A 431 -10.69 -0.30 -20.39
C LEU A 431 -11.50 0.35 -19.28
N ALA A 432 -11.27 1.62 -18.96
CA ALA A 432 -12.04 2.29 -17.93
C ALA A 432 -13.55 2.14 -18.21
N PRO A 433 -14.39 1.74 -17.23
CA PRO A 433 -15.83 1.61 -17.44
C PRO A 433 -16.46 2.89 -18.05
N ALA A 434 -15.94 4.05 -17.69
CA ALA A 434 -16.33 5.34 -18.27
C ALA A 434 -16.05 5.44 -19.79
N VAL A 435 -14.97 4.84 -20.28
CA VAL A 435 -14.65 4.77 -21.72
C VAL A 435 -15.55 3.76 -22.42
N VAL A 436 -15.81 2.60 -21.80
CA VAL A 436 -16.67 1.55 -22.37
C VAL A 436 -18.10 2.06 -22.58
N LEU A 437 -18.63 2.82 -21.63
CA LEU A 437 -19.97 3.43 -21.72
C LEU A 437 -20.10 4.45 -22.87
N LEU A 438 -18.99 4.98 -23.40
CA LEU A 438 -18.96 5.89 -24.55
C LEU A 438 -18.87 5.17 -25.90
N ILE A 439 -18.62 3.85 -25.92
CA ILE A 439 -18.49 3.09 -27.18
C ILE A 439 -19.81 3.06 -27.96
N PRO A 440 -20.99 2.80 -27.36
CA PRO A 440 -22.24 2.76 -28.10
C PRO A 440 -22.61 4.10 -28.76
N SER A 441 -22.34 5.23 -28.09
CA SER A 441 -22.56 6.56 -28.67
C SER A 441 -21.57 6.87 -29.79
N TRP A 442 -20.31 6.43 -29.65
CA TRP A 442 -19.31 6.55 -30.69
C TRP A 442 -19.70 5.78 -31.97
N LEU A 443 -20.19 4.55 -31.82
CA LEU A 443 -20.66 3.72 -32.95
C LEU A 443 -21.89 4.32 -33.67
N ARG A 444 -22.68 5.14 -32.97
CA ARG A 444 -23.79 5.92 -33.54
C ARG A 444 -23.33 7.23 -34.21
N GLY A 445 -22.03 7.48 -34.31
CA GLY A 445 -21.46 8.65 -34.98
C GLY A 445 -21.21 9.86 -34.08
N GLN A 446 -21.40 9.76 -32.76
CA GLN A 446 -21.16 10.88 -31.84
C GLN A 446 -19.66 11.08 -31.56
N SER A 447 -19.28 12.33 -31.27
CA SER A 447 -17.89 12.66 -30.93
C SER A 447 -17.55 12.23 -29.49
N ILE A 448 -16.49 11.43 -29.34
CA ILE A 448 -15.90 11.06 -28.05
C ILE A 448 -14.66 11.91 -27.71
N SER A 449 -14.26 11.92 -26.43
CA SER A 449 -13.07 12.63 -25.98
C SER A 449 -11.79 12.07 -26.62
N VAL A 450 -10.78 12.94 -26.78
CA VAL A 450 -9.50 12.55 -27.39
C VAL A 450 -8.79 11.49 -26.55
N ALA A 451 -8.86 11.61 -25.21
CA ALA A 451 -8.30 10.63 -24.29
C ALA A 451 -8.96 9.24 -24.43
N ALA A 452 -10.29 9.17 -24.53
CA ALA A 452 -11.01 7.92 -24.74
C ALA A 452 -10.68 7.29 -26.10
N LYS A 453 -10.64 8.10 -27.17
CA LYS A 453 -10.27 7.61 -28.50
C LYS A 453 -8.85 7.08 -28.54
N MET A 454 -7.91 7.78 -27.91
CA MET A 454 -6.52 7.35 -27.86
C MET A 454 -6.37 6.04 -27.10
N ALA A 455 -6.99 5.94 -25.92
CA ALA A 455 -7.01 4.72 -25.12
C ALA A 455 -7.55 3.50 -25.91
N LEU A 456 -8.65 3.66 -26.65
CA LEU A 456 -9.23 2.61 -27.48
C LEU A 456 -8.29 2.19 -28.62
N PHE A 457 -7.73 3.17 -29.35
CA PHE A 457 -6.83 2.89 -30.48
C PHE A 457 -5.54 2.22 -30.02
N THR A 458 -4.89 2.73 -28.98
CA THR A 458 -3.66 2.13 -28.44
C THR A 458 -3.92 0.73 -27.91
N THR A 459 -5.06 0.50 -27.25
CA THR A 459 -5.42 -0.83 -26.75
C THR A 459 -5.62 -1.82 -27.89
N ALA A 460 -6.36 -1.42 -28.92
CA ALA A 460 -6.59 -2.27 -30.10
C ALA A 460 -5.28 -2.60 -30.83
N ALA A 461 -4.40 -1.61 -31.00
CA ALA A 461 -3.10 -1.81 -31.62
C ALA A 461 -2.21 -2.78 -30.83
N LEU A 462 -2.14 -2.61 -29.49
CA LEU A 462 -1.36 -3.49 -28.62
C LEU A 462 -1.91 -4.93 -28.61
N LEU A 463 -3.24 -5.10 -28.58
CA LEU A 463 -3.87 -6.42 -28.65
C LEU A 463 -3.60 -7.13 -29.97
N PHE A 464 -3.71 -6.42 -31.09
CA PHE A 464 -3.47 -7.02 -32.40
C PHE A 464 -2.00 -7.37 -32.60
N LEU A 465 -1.09 -6.44 -32.27
CA LEU A 465 0.36 -6.67 -32.38
C LEU A 465 0.82 -7.78 -31.43
N GLY A 466 0.34 -7.78 -30.18
CA GLY A 466 0.68 -8.83 -29.22
C GLY A 466 0.20 -10.21 -29.69
N THR A 467 -1.02 -10.30 -30.20
CA THR A 467 -1.56 -11.54 -30.77
C THR A 467 -0.72 -12.02 -31.95
N LEU A 468 -0.38 -11.11 -32.87
CA LEU A 468 0.43 -11.42 -34.05
C LEU A 468 1.82 -11.94 -33.65
N PHE A 469 2.53 -11.22 -32.77
CA PHE A 469 3.89 -11.61 -32.37
C PHE A 469 3.89 -12.93 -31.59
N PHE A 470 2.95 -13.10 -30.65
CA PHE A 470 2.84 -14.35 -29.90
C PHE A 470 2.55 -15.53 -30.82
N LEU A 471 1.61 -15.37 -31.76
CA LEU A 471 1.25 -16.41 -32.71
C LEU A 471 2.42 -16.78 -33.63
N VAL A 472 3.15 -15.80 -34.15
CA VAL A 472 4.26 -16.03 -35.09
C VAL A 472 5.44 -16.71 -34.41
N PHE A 473 5.85 -16.25 -33.23
CA PHE A 473 7.02 -16.83 -32.56
C PHE A 473 6.71 -18.18 -31.91
N GLU A 474 5.55 -18.33 -31.25
CA GLU A 474 5.21 -19.56 -30.52
C GLU A 474 4.47 -20.60 -31.36
N TRP A 475 4.30 -20.41 -32.68
CA TRP A 475 3.56 -21.36 -33.53
C TRP A 475 4.07 -22.81 -33.39
N ASN A 476 5.39 -22.98 -33.31
CA ASN A 476 6.08 -24.26 -33.12
C ASN A 476 6.63 -24.44 -31.70
N GLY A 477 6.42 -23.47 -30.81
CA GLY A 477 6.89 -23.49 -29.42
C GLY A 477 5.78 -23.93 -28.49
N VAL A 478 5.36 -23.04 -27.58
CA VAL A 478 4.34 -23.31 -26.56
C VAL A 478 2.97 -23.66 -27.17
N LEU A 479 2.66 -23.19 -28.39
CA LEU A 479 1.41 -23.53 -29.07
C LEU A 479 1.48 -24.84 -29.87
N SER A 480 2.60 -25.57 -29.81
CA SER A 480 2.73 -26.86 -30.46
C SER A 480 1.72 -27.87 -29.86
N GLY A 481 1.13 -28.72 -30.72
CA GLY A 481 0.09 -29.68 -30.30
C GLY A 481 -1.35 -29.18 -30.38
N LEU A 482 -1.59 -27.86 -30.43
CA LEU A 482 -2.94 -27.32 -30.62
C LEU A 482 -3.35 -27.26 -32.10
N SER A 483 -4.66 -27.37 -32.35
CA SER A 483 -5.25 -27.13 -33.68
C SER A 483 -5.01 -25.67 -34.11
N ALA A 484 -4.91 -25.40 -35.42
CA ALA A 484 -4.63 -24.05 -35.93
C ALA A 484 -5.64 -22.99 -35.42
N THR A 485 -6.90 -23.37 -35.23
CA THR A 485 -7.93 -22.50 -34.64
C THR A 485 -7.69 -22.25 -33.16
N ASN A 486 -7.34 -23.27 -32.38
CA ASN A 486 -7.05 -23.13 -30.96
C ASN A 486 -5.77 -22.32 -30.74
N LYS A 487 -4.76 -22.44 -31.61
CA LYS A 487 -3.56 -21.58 -31.58
C LYS A 487 -3.93 -20.11 -31.67
N LEU A 488 -4.83 -19.74 -32.59
CA LEU A 488 -5.28 -18.36 -32.74
C LEU A 488 -6.01 -17.86 -31.48
N HIS A 489 -6.90 -18.67 -30.91
CA HIS A 489 -7.64 -18.32 -29.70
C HIS A 489 -6.73 -18.14 -28.48
N ASN A 490 -5.75 -19.02 -28.29
CA ASN A 490 -4.79 -18.93 -27.19
C ASN A 490 -3.82 -17.77 -27.38
N ALA A 491 -3.35 -17.50 -28.60
CA ALA A 491 -2.51 -16.33 -28.87
C ALA A 491 -3.25 -15.00 -28.60
N TRP A 492 -4.52 -14.92 -29.00
CA TRP A 492 -5.38 -13.78 -28.69
C TRP A 492 -5.54 -13.62 -27.18
N PHE A 493 -5.86 -14.71 -26.48
CA PHE A 493 -6.03 -14.70 -25.03
C PHE A 493 -4.74 -14.25 -24.31
N GLN A 494 -3.58 -14.75 -24.74
CA GLN A 494 -2.30 -14.35 -24.17
C GLN A 494 -2.00 -12.86 -24.42
N SER A 495 -2.33 -12.33 -25.60
CA SER A 495 -2.19 -10.89 -25.82
C SER A 495 -3.12 -10.07 -24.91
N VAL A 496 -4.31 -10.57 -24.59
CA VAL A 496 -5.25 -9.90 -23.68
C VAL A 496 -4.74 -9.96 -22.24
N THR A 497 -4.22 -11.11 -21.80
CA THR A 497 -3.79 -11.33 -20.41
C THR A 497 -2.52 -10.58 -20.04
N LEU A 498 -1.60 -10.38 -21.00
CA LEU A 498 -0.39 -9.58 -20.82
C LEU A 498 -0.67 -8.13 -20.41
N ARG A 499 -1.87 -7.61 -20.73
CA ARG A 499 -2.33 -6.29 -20.28
C ARG A 499 -2.97 -6.35 -18.89
N THR A 500 -2.15 -6.83 -17.96
CA THR A 500 -2.37 -6.83 -16.51
C THR A 500 -3.44 -7.77 -15.96
N ALA A 501 -3.70 -8.95 -16.55
CA ALA A 501 -4.80 -9.82 -16.09
C ALA A 501 -4.39 -11.19 -15.54
N GLY A 502 -3.21 -11.70 -15.84
CA GLY A 502 -2.58 -12.78 -15.07
C GLY A 502 -3.09 -14.20 -15.29
N PHE A 503 -4.09 -14.42 -16.14
CA PHE A 503 -4.56 -15.76 -16.47
C PHE A 503 -3.63 -16.46 -17.46
N ASN A 504 -3.31 -17.72 -17.20
CA ASN A 504 -2.59 -18.59 -18.12
C ASN A 504 -3.57 -19.45 -18.91
N SER A 505 -3.49 -19.40 -20.24
CA SER A 505 -4.21 -20.33 -21.14
C SER A 505 -3.30 -21.41 -21.72
N VAL A 506 -1.99 -21.17 -21.69
CA VAL A 506 -0.94 -22.11 -22.09
C VAL A 506 0.22 -21.96 -21.10
N ASP A 507 1.04 -23.00 -20.97
CA ASP A 507 2.21 -22.97 -20.09
C ASP A 507 3.28 -22.03 -20.67
N ILE A 508 3.51 -20.91 -19.99
CA ILE A 508 4.46 -19.87 -20.42
C ILE A 508 5.88 -20.09 -19.87
N THR A 509 6.14 -21.12 -19.06
CA THR A 509 7.46 -21.34 -18.45
C THR A 509 8.57 -21.49 -19.50
N ASN A 510 8.26 -22.07 -20.67
CA ASN A 510 9.21 -22.37 -21.74
C ASN A 510 9.00 -21.53 -23.02
N VAL A 511 8.59 -20.27 -22.91
CA VAL A 511 8.50 -19.36 -24.08
C VAL A 511 9.88 -19.09 -24.72
N LEU A 512 9.90 -18.77 -26.01
CA LEU A 512 11.10 -18.38 -26.73
C LEU A 512 11.63 -17.00 -26.28
N GLY A 513 12.92 -16.75 -26.51
CA GLY A 513 13.58 -15.48 -26.16
C GLY A 513 12.90 -14.23 -26.76
N PRO A 514 12.54 -14.21 -28.07
CA PRO A 514 11.81 -13.09 -28.67
C PRO A 514 10.44 -12.84 -28.02
N THR A 515 9.66 -13.91 -27.78
CA THR A 515 8.35 -13.84 -27.12
C THR A 515 8.48 -13.25 -25.72
N PHE A 516 9.47 -13.70 -24.95
CA PHE A 516 9.77 -13.20 -23.61
C PHE A 516 10.00 -11.68 -23.56
N LEU A 517 10.81 -11.15 -24.49
CA LEU A 517 11.07 -9.70 -24.54
C LEU A 517 9.80 -8.90 -24.85
N ILE A 518 8.99 -9.40 -25.78
CA ILE A 518 7.72 -8.76 -26.15
C ILE A 518 6.73 -8.81 -24.99
N MET A 519 6.65 -9.93 -24.27
CA MET A 519 5.81 -10.06 -23.07
C MET A 519 6.20 -9.01 -22.03
N ILE A 520 7.49 -8.83 -21.73
CA ILE A 520 7.96 -7.80 -20.79
C ILE A 520 7.52 -6.40 -21.21
N CYS A 521 7.69 -6.05 -22.48
CA CYS A 521 7.26 -4.73 -22.99
C CYS A 521 5.74 -4.54 -22.87
N LEU A 522 4.94 -5.56 -23.22
CA LEU A 522 3.48 -5.51 -23.14
C LEU A 522 2.98 -5.48 -21.69
N MET A 523 3.66 -6.15 -20.77
CA MET A 523 3.33 -6.16 -19.33
C MET A 523 3.64 -4.82 -18.67
N PHE A 524 4.70 -4.15 -19.11
CA PHE A 524 5.03 -2.81 -18.64
C PHE A 524 3.99 -1.76 -19.09
N ILE A 525 3.46 -1.92 -20.31
CA ILE A 525 2.37 -1.10 -20.86
C ILE A 525 1.02 -1.69 -20.41
N GLY A 526 0.52 -1.20 -19.28
CA GLY A 526 -0.72 -1.69 -18.70
C GLY A 526 -2.00 -1.18 -19.39
N GLY A 527 -3.08 -1.05 -18.61
CA GLY A 527 -4.39 -0.67 -19.16
C GLY A 527 -4.66 0.83 -19.19
N SER A 528 -5.93 1.18 -19.42
CA SER A 528 -6.33 2.57 -19.62
C SER A 528 -6.52 3.33 -18.30
N PRO A 529 -6.35 4.67 -18.28
CA PRO A 529 -6.60 5.46 -17.07
C PRO A 529 -8.05 5.32 -16.59
N GLY A 530 -8.26 5.08 -15.30
CA GLY A 530 -9.58 4.84 -14.72
C GLY A 530 -10.11 3.40 -14.88
N GLY A 531 -9.32 2.50 -15.49
CA GLY A 531 -9.57 1.05 -15.49
C GLY A 531 -8.93 0.36 -14.29
N THR A 532 -9.17 -0.95 -14.20
CA THR A 532 -8.69 -1.80 -13.10
C THR A 532 -7.22 -2.20 -13.24
N ALA A 533 -6.66 -2.08 -14.44
CA ALA A 533 -5.29 -2.43 -14.78
C ALA A 533 -4.22 -1.48 -14.19
N GLY A 534 -3.06 -2.02 -13.78
CA GLY A 534 -1.88 -1.25 -13.33
C GLY A 534 -0.95 -0.82 -14.45
N GLY A 535 0.35 -0.65 -14.14
CA GLY A 535 1.42 -0.34 -15.10
C GLY A 535 1.40 1.07 -15.71
N VAL A 536 2.25 1.29 -16.72
CA VAL A 536 2.25 2.53 -17.50
C VAL A 536 0.99 2.56 -18.36
N LYS A 537 0.17 3.60 -18.18
CA LYS A 537 -1.13 3.68 -18.86
C LYS A 537 -1.00 3.74 -20.38
N THR A 538 -1.96 3.14 -21.08
CA THR A 538 -2.04 3.16 -22.55
C THR A 538 -1.99 4.58 -23.14
N THR A 539 -2.60 5.55 -22.46
CA THR A 539 -2.57 6.95 -22.89
C THR A 539 -1.19 7.57 -22.72
N THR A 540 -0.45 7.22 -21.67
CA THR A 540 0.93 7.69 -21.47
C THR A 540 1.80 7.22 -22.63
N PHE A 541 1.70 5.94 -22.97
CA PHE A 541 2.40 5.37 -24.12
C PHE A 541 1.98 6.00 -25.45
N GLY A 542 0.67 6.20 -25.66
CA GLY A 542 0.14 6.83 -26.88
C GLY A 542 0.63 8.27 -27.09
N VAL A 543 0.71 9.08 -26.03
CA VAL A 543 1.29 10.45 -26.12
C VAL A 543 2.76 10.37 -26.51
N LEU A 544 3.53 9.45 -25.93
CA LEU A 544 4.96 9.32 -26.22
C LEU A 544 5.22 8.88 -27.67
N ILE A 545 4.45 7.92 -28.20
CA ILE A 545 4.55 7.55 -29.62
C ILE A 545 4.16 8.72 -30.53
N ALA A 546 3.07 9.42 -30.22
CA ALA A 546 2.65 10.57 -31.01
C ALA A 546 3.72 11.68 -30.99
N THR A 547 4.36 11.89 -29.84
CA THR A 547 5.48 12.83 -29.68
C THR A 547 6.68 12.41 -30.51
N PHE A 548 7.09 11.14 -30.43
CA PHE A 548 8.18 10.60 -31.23
C PHE A 548 7.96 10.81 -32.73
N TRP A 549 6.76 10.49 -33.22
CA TRP A 549 6.43 10.64 -34.63
C TRP A 549 6.33 12.11 -35.07
N ALA A 550 5.80 12.98 -34.21
CA ALA A 550 5.77 14.42 -34.47
C ALA A 550 7.18 15.00 -34.58
N CYS A 551 8.09 14.64 -33.66
CA CYS A 551 9.49 15.05 -33.71
C CYS A 551 10.22 14.49 -34.94
N ALA A 552 9.99 13.21 -35.28
CA ALA A 552 10.60 12.58 -36.45
C ALA A 552 10.16 13.23 -37.78
N LEU A 553 8.93 13.76 -37.84
CA LEU A 553 8.40 14.49 -38.99
C LEU A 553 8.70 16.01 -38.95
N GLY A 554 9.31 16.51 -37.88
CA GLY A 554 9.66 17.93 -37.74
C GLY A 554 8.48 18.85 -37.39
N TYR A 555 7.42 18.35 -36.75
CA TYR A 555 6.32 19.18 -36.27
C TYR A 555 6.62 19.79 -34.89
N ASP A 556 6.45 21.11 -34.76
CA ASP A 556 6.65 21.85 -33.49
C ASP A 556 5.54 21.60 -32.46
N GLU A 557 4.33 21.26 -32.92
CA GLU A 557 3.17 21.05 -32.07
C GLU A 557 2.54 19.68 -32.30
N ILE A 558 2.34 18.95 -31.20
CA ILE A 558 1.65 17.66 -31.21
C ILE A 558 0.15 17.93 -31.29
N THR A 559 -0.44 17.68 -32.45
CA THR A 559 -1.88 17.75 -32.64
C THR A 559 -2.47 16.34 -32.78
N ILE A 560 -3.47 16.04 -31.95
CA ILE A 560 -4.26 14.82 -32.05
C ILE A 560 -5.67 15.23 -32.42
N LYS A 561 -6.09 14.91 -33.66
CA LYS A 561 -7.47 15.15 -34.13
C LYS A 561 -7.87 16.64 -34.04
N ASN A 562 -6.99 17.54 -34.45
CA ASN A 562 -7.14 19.00 -34.37
C ASN A 562 -7.18 19.56 -32.94
N LYS A 563 -6.75 18.81 -31.92
CA LYS A 563 -6.51 19.34 -30.57
C LYS A 563 -5.03 19.27 -30.23
N ARG A 564 -4.48 20.38 -29.74
CA ARG A 564 -3.09 20.47 -29.28
C ARG A 564 -2.91 19.76 -27.94
N VAL A 565 -1.87 18.94 -27.81
CA VAL A 565 -1.46 18.36 -26.53
C VAL A 565 -0.59 19.38 -25.80
N VAL A 566 -0.90 19.64 -24.53
CA VAL A 566 -0.15 20.58 -23.69
C VAL A 566 1.23 19.98 -23.38
N PRO A 567 2.35 20.74 -23.49
CA PRO A 567 3.70 20.22 -23.22
C PRO A 567 3.86 19.59 -21.84
N GLU A 568 3.15 20.10 -20.83
CA GLU A 568 3.14 19.54 -19.47
C GLU A 568 2.69 18.07 -19.44
N THR A 569 1.76 17.67 -20.32
CA THR A 569 1.31 16.28 -20.44
C THR A 569 2.43 15.38 -20.97
N VAL A 570 3.24 15.87 -21.90
CA VAL A 570 4.40 15.14 -22.45
C VAL A 570 5.45 14.95 -21.37
N TYR A 571 5.81 16.00 -20.63
CA TYR A 571 6.78 15.89 -19.53
C TYR A 571 6.33 14.94 -18.43
N LYS A 572 5.03 14.96 -18.06
CA LYS A 572 4.46 13.99 -17.11
C LYS A 572 4.54 12.56 -17.65
N ALA A 573 4.28 12.35 -18.94
CA ALA A 573 4.37 11.05 -19.57
C ALA A 573 5.80 10.50 -19.55
N VAL A 574 6.79 11.32 -19.95
CA VAL A 574 8.22 10.96 -19.90
C VAL A 574 8.64 10.65 -18.46
N THR A 575 8.30 11.51 -17.51
CA THR A 575 8.63 11.31 -16.09
C THR A 575 8.05 10.00 -15.57
N THR A 576 6.83 9.65 -15.98
CA THR A 576 6.18 8.38 -15.56
C THR A 576 6.93 7.16 -16.07
N VAL A 577 7.33 7.16 -17.33
CA VAL A 577 8.06 6.03 -17.93
C VAL A 577 9.45 5.89 -17.34
N VAL A 578 10.20 7.00 -17.24
CA VAL A 578 11.55 6.99 -16.66
C VAL A 578 11.53 6.54 -15.20
N ALA A 579 10.58 7.04 -14.40
CA ALA A 579 10.40 6.62 -13.02
C ALA A 579 10.03 5.14 -12.92
N GLY A 580 9.14 4.64 -13.77
CA GLY A 580 8.77 3.22 -13.83
C GLY A 580 9.96 2.32 -14.17
N MET A 581 10.77 2.71 -15.17
CA MET A 581 11.98 1.97 -15.56
C MET A 581 13.03 1.96 -14.43
N PHE A 582 13.21 3.09 -13.72
CA PHE A 582 14.13 3.17 -12.59
C PHE A 582 13.70 2.26 -11.43
N VAL A 583 12.40 2.27 -11.09
CA VAL A 583 11.84 1.37 -10.06
C VAL A 583 12.00 -0.08 -10.49
N LEU A 584 11.70 -0.42 -11.74
CA LEU A 584 11.85 -1.78 -12.28
C LEU A 584 13.29 -2.27 -12.15
N LEU A 585 14.26 -1.46 -12.61
CA LEU A 585 15.68 -1.79 -12.50
C LEU A 585 16.10 -2.00 -11.04
N SER A 586 15.66 -1.11 -10.14
CA SER A 586 15.96 -1.24 -8.72
C SER A 586 15.43 -2.54 -8.13
N VAL A 587 14.19 -2.93 -8.46
CA VAL A 587 13.59 -4.19 -8.01
C VAL A 587 14.35 -5.40 -8.55
N ILE A 588 14.73 -5.39 -9.84
CA ILE A 588 15.52 -6.47 -10.45
C ILE A 588 16.85 -6.64 -9.72
N LEU A 589 17.60 -5.54 -9.50
CA LEU A 589 18.89 -5.59 -8.81
C LEU A 589 18.75 -6.08 -7.35
N MET A 590 17.69 -5.67 -6.65
CA MET A 590 17.43 -6.15 -5.29
C MET A 590 17.09 -7.65 -5.26
N LEU A 591 16.34 -8.16 -6.24
CA LEU A 591 16.03 -9.58 -6.34
C LEU A 591 17.26 -10.40 -6.73
N GLU A 592 18.05 -9.94 -7.69
CA GLU A 592 19.28 -10.61 -8.12
C GLU A 592 20.33 -10.68 -6.99
N ALA A 593 20.40 -9.65 -6.14
CA ALA A 593 21.30 -9.64 -5.00
C ALA A 593 20.85 -10.55 -3.84
N THR A 594 19.56 -10.92 -3.77
CA THR A 594 18.99 -11.65 -2.62
C THR A 594 18.57 -13.08 -2.95
N GLN A 595 18.16 -13.36 -4.18
CA GLN A 595 17.62 -14.65 -4.61
C GLN A 595 18.62 -15.41 -5.49
N LEU A 596 18.64 -16.74 -5.36
CA LEU A 596 19.48 -17.63 -6.18
C LEU A 596 18.79 -18.08 -7.49
N THR A 597 17.65 -17.49 -7.80
CA THR A 597 16.83 -17.82 -8.98
C THR A 597 17.45 -17.23 -10.25
N GLY A 598 17.20 -17.84 -11.42
CA GLY A 598 17.74 -17.36 -12.69
C GLY A 598 17.28 -15.94 -13.04
N LEU A 599 18.19 -15.12 -13.57
CA LEU A 599 17.94 -13.71 -13.95
C LEU A 599 16.70 -13.54 -14.86
N ARG A 600 16.50 -14.48 -15.80
CA ARG A 600 15.36 -14.46 -16.72
C ARG A 600 14.02 -14.49 -15.98
N GLU A 601 13.91 -15.35 -14.96
CA GLU A 601 12.70 -15.47 -14.15
C GLU A 601 12.51 -14.23 -13.28
N LEU A 602 13.58 -13.73 -12.66
CA LEU A 602 13.53 -12.53 -11.81
C LEU A 602 13.09 -11.27 -12.57
N ILE A 603 13.58 -11.06 -13.81
CA ILE A 603 13.14 -9.94 -14.65
C ILE A 603 11.65 -10.06 -14.96
N PHE A 604 11.17 -11.27 -15.24
CA PHE A 604 9.76 -11.51 -15.53
C PHE A 604 8.88 -11.25 -14.30
N GLU A 605 9.25 -11.78 -13.13
CA GLU A 605 8.55 -11.56 -11.86
C GLU A 605 8.52 -10.07 -11.49
N ALA A 606 9.64 -9.37 -11.60
CA ALA A 606 9.73 -7.95 -11.28
C ALA A 606 8.84 -7.11 -12.21
N THR A 607 8.85 -7.41 -13.51
CA THR A 607 8.01 -6.72 -14.51
C THR A 607 6.53 -7.02 -14.26
N SER A 608 6.20 -8.28 -13.98
CA SER A 608 4.84 -8.71 -13.65
C SER A 608 4.31 -8.05 -12.38
N ALA A 609 5.14 -8.00 -11.32
CA ALA A 609 4.80 -7.36 -10.07
C ALA A 609 4.56 -5.85 -10.26
N LEU A 610 5.49 -5.13 -10.90
CA LEU A 610 5.37 -3.69 -11.13
C LEU A 610 4.23 -3.34 -12.10
N GLY A 611 4.00 -4.16 -13.12
CA GLY A 611 2.89 -4.02 -14.05
C GLY A 611 1.54 -4.45 -13.47
N THR A 612 1.53 -5.04 -12.27
CA THR A 612 0.38 -5.73 -11.65
C THR A 612 -0.25 -6.73 -12.61
N VAL A 613 0.56 -7.58 -13.24
CA VAL A 613 0.10 -8.50 -14.27
C VAL A 613 -0.28 -9.87 -13.75
N GLY A 614 0.54 -10.48 -12.89
CA GLY A 614 0.20 -11.77 -12.28
C GLY A 614 0.65 -13.00 -13.02
N LEU A 615 1.24 -12.84 -14.21
CA LEU A 615 1.91 -13.96 -14.86
C LEU A 615 3.24 -14.23 -14.16
N SER A 616 3.61 -15.51 -14.09
CA SER A 616 4.84 -16.00 -13.47
C SER A 616 5.45 -17.09 -14.36
N LEU A 617 6.78 -17.19 -14.35
CA LEU A 617 7.51 -18.33 -14.92
C LEU A 617 7.72 -19.46 -13.90
N GLY A 618 7.14 -19.34 -12.69
CA GLY A 618 7.25 -20.30 -11.59
C GLY A 618 8.27 -19.92 -10.52
N ALA A 619 8.76 -18.68 -10.50
CA ALA A 619 9.71 -18.22 -9.48
C ALA A 619 9.02 -17.74 -8.20
N THR A 620 7.79 -17.23 -8.28
CA THR A 620 7.07 -16.61 -7.15
C THR A 620 6.99 -17.52 -5.92
N ASN A 621 6.72 -18.81 -6.11
CA ASN A 621 6.59 -19.79 -5.02
C ASN A 621 7.94 -20.23 -4.43
N ARG A 622 9.06 -19.93 -5.09
CA ARG A 622 10.44 -20.26 -4.65
C ARG A 622 11.13 -19.10 -3.93
N LEU A 623 10.51 -17.91 -3.90
CA LEU A 623 11.08 -16.73 -3.24
C LEU A 623 11.19 -16.95 -1.73
N ASP A 624 12.30 -16.48 -1.16
CA ASP A 624 12.45 -16.41 0.28
C ASP A 624 11.59 -15.28 0.90
N GLY A 625 11.67 -15.09 2.21
CA GLY A 625 10.91 -14.02 2.89
C GLY A 625 11.28 -12.61 2.41
N ILE A 626 12.54 -12.37 2.06
CA ILE A 626 13.01 -11.05 1.60
C ILE A 626 12.49 -10.79 0.19
N GLY A 627 12.60 -11.77 -0.71
CA GLY A 627 12.10 -11.70 -2.08
C GLY A 627 10.58 -11.47 -2.13
N LYS A 628 9.82 -12.14 -1.26
CA LYS A 628 8.38 -11.89 -1.09
C LYS A 628 8.08 -10.44 -0.71
N ILE A 629 8.86 -9.85 0.20
CA ILE A 629 8.70 -8.43 0.60
C ILE A 629 9.02 -7.50 -0.57
N ILE A 630 10.10 -7.75 -1.31
CA ILE A 630 10.49 -6.94 -2.47
C ILE A 630 9.37 -6.95 -3.53
N ILE A 631 8.83 -8.12 -3.86
CA ILE A 631 7.72 -8.26 -4.81
C ILE A 631 6.44 -7.60 -4.28
N MET A 632 6.12 -7.70 -2.98
CA MET A 632 5.00 -6.96 -2.38
C MET A 632 5.13 -5.45 -2.56
N LEU A 633 6.33 -4.89 -2.34
CA LEU A 633 6.59 -3.47 -2.57
C LEU A 633 6.48 -3.09 -4.04
N ALA A 634 6.95 -3.94 -4.96
CA ALA A 634 6.82 -3.72 -6.39
C ALA A 634 5.35 -3.71 -6.85
N MET A 635 4.53 -4.66 -6.38
CA MET A 635 3.08 -4.70 -6.64
C MET A 635 2.38 -3.42 -6.15
N PHE A 636 2.72 -3.00 -4.93
CA PHE A 636 2.15 -1.79 -4.34
C PHE A 636 2.55 -0.52 -5.08
N ALA A 637 3.82 -0.40 -5.48
CA ALA A 637 4.32 0.71 -6.29
C ALA A 637 3.67 0.74 -7.68
N GLY A 638 3.48 -0.42 -8.30
CA GLY A 638 2.77 -0.60 -9.57
C GLY A 638 1.33 -0.11 -9.52
N ARG A 639 0.60 -0.49 -8.45
CA ARG A 639 -0.80 -0.10 -8.26
C ARG A 639 -0.98 1.40 -8.02
N ILE A 640 -0.13 2.00 -7.19
CA ILE A 640 -0.20 3.43 -6.85
C ILE A 640 0.32 4.30 -8.01
N GLY A 641 1.23 3.77 -8.81
CA GLY A 641 1.91 4.48 -9.89
C GLY A 641 3.23 5.11 -9.41
N PRO A 642 4.32 5.00 -10.20
CA PRO A 642 5.65 5.43 -9.80
C PRO A 642 5.75 6.95 -9.58
N VAL A 643 5.05 7.77 -10.37
CA VAL A 643 5.07 9.25 -10.21
C VAL A 643 4.42 9.67 -8.89
N THR A 644 3.37 8.99 -8.47
CA THR A 644 2.70 9.24 -7.21
C THR A 644 3.66 8.99 -6.05
N LEU A 645 4.52 7.96 -6.14
CA LEU A 645 5.57 7.70 -5.15
C LEU A 645 6.61 8.85 -5.10
N PHE A 646 7.07 9.33 -6.26
CA PHE A 646 8.08 10.41 -6.31
C PHE A 646 7.53 11.78 -5.91
N THR A 647 6.28 12.09 -6.27
CA THR A 647 5.63 13.35 -5.83
C THR A 647 5.44 13.42 -4.32
N LEU A 648 5.34 12.28 -3.62
CA LEU A 648 5.31 12.24 -2.15
C LEU A 648 6.64 12.64 -1.51
N LEU A 649 7.75 12.30 -2.17
CA LEU A 649 9.11 12.67 -1.76
C LEU A 649 9.46 14.10 -2.20
N SER A 650 8.85 14.60 -3.28
CA SER A 650 9.08 15.96 -3.75
C SER A 650 8.36 16.97 -2.84
N ARG A 651 9.10 17.94 -2.33
CA ARG A 651 8.52 19.12 -1.66
C ARG A 651 7.88 19.99 -2.75
N GLU A 652 6.64 20.46 -2.56
CA GLU A 652 5.97 21.36 -3.51
C GLU A 652 6.96 22.47 -3.93
N ARG A 653 7.29 22.48 -5.22
CA ARG A 653 8.25 23.42 -5.78
C ARG A 653 7.55 24.79 -5.78
N SER A 654 7.92 25.66 -4.85
CA SER A 654 7.68 27.09 -5.03
C SER A 654 8.27 27.47 -6.38
N ALA A 655 7.48 28.09 -7.24
CA ALA A 655 7.94 28.55 -8.53
C ALA A 655 9.22 29.36 -8.34
N ASN A 656 10.36 28.84 -8.82
CA ASN A 656 11.54 29.65 -9.03
C ASN A 656 11.24 30.54 -10.23
N ALA A 657 10.45 31.58 -10.00
CA ALA A 657 10.34 32.72 -10.88
C ALA A 657 11.60 33.59 -10.68
N GLN A 658 12.74 33.07 -11.11
CA GLN A 658 13.90 33.88 -11.43
C GLN A 658 14.21 33.57 -12.90
N HIS A 659 14.23 34.62 -13.73
CA HIS A 659 14.65 34.57 -15.12
C HIS A 659 16.05 33.94 -15.19
N CYS A 660 16.12 32.64 -15.43
CA CYS A 660 17.35 31.97 -15.80
C CYS A 660 17.56 32.13 -17.31
N LEU A 661 18.81 32.33 -17.72
CA LEU A 661 19.19 32.29 -19.13
C LEU A 661 18.97 30.88 -19.69
N ASP A 662 18.45 30.79 -20.90
CA ASP A 662 18.28 29.51 -21.58
C ASP A 662 19.66 28.87 -21.84
N ALA A 663 19.88 27.68 -21.28
CA ALA A 663 21.08 26.90 -21.54
C ALA A 663 20.87 26.07 -22.81
N ARG A 664 21.67 26.33 -23.86
CA ARG A 664 21.73 25.45 -25.03
C ARG A 664 22.59 24.23 -24.68
N ILE A 665 21.93 23.12 -24.37
CA ILE A 665 22.58 21.82 -24.18
C ILE A 665 22.37 21.02 -25.46
N ASN A 666 23.45 20.73 -26.19
CA ASN A 666 23.37 19.85 -27.34
C ASN A 666 23.12 18.42 -26.86
N LEU A 667 22.08 17.78 -27.41
CA LEU A 667 21.71 16.40 -27.08
C LEU A 667 22.37 15.36 -27.99
N THR A 668 23.08 15.82 -29.03
CA THR A 668 23.96 15.06 -29.94
C THR A 668 24.99 15.99 -30.55
#